data_AF-A0A1L9S4V7-F1
#
_entry.id   AF-A0A1L9S4V7-F1
#
_cell.length_a   1.000
_cell.length_b   1.000
_cell.length_c   1.000
_cell.angle_alpha   90.00
_cell.angle_beta   90.00
_cell.angle_gamma   90.00
#
_symmetry.space_group_name_H-M   'P 1'
#
loop_
_entity.id
_entity.type
_entity.pdbx_description
1 polymer ?
#
loop_
_entity_poly.entity_id
_entity_poly.type
_entity_poly.pdbx_seq_one_letter_code
_entity_poly.pdbx_strand_id
1 'polypeptide(L)'
;MDTAFLQQSAEGLVARLTEQIDSPYGSGFMSPAIYDTAWVSMVSKTVDGETFWLFPECFEYLLQHQHDDGSWIAYASSIDGILNTAASLLALKRHLNSPYQMQGTPVEPLIERIDRATAALQTQLDRWEVDGTVHVGFELLVPALLDYLAAEGVCFTFPGRDRLFSIRQEKLARFQPEYLYLPVQTPAVHSLEAFIGSIDFDRLAHHKIQGSFMASPSSTAAFLMYSSHWDDDCEQYLRHVLHCAAGHGSGGVPSAFPSTIFELTWGLSTLLGAGFDLQPDTSAPVSKACAYLASSFTAQGGTVGFLPGVGADADDTAKTILTLRLLDREVSCDPMLDAFETRHHFRTYPHERDPSFSANCNVLLALVNATEVERYTAQIDKASRFLYTQFRNSQLNVRDKWNLSPFYSWMLMAQAVARLWDLWHQGGVQSLSNELVATELPGLLSEMVACLVNQQNTTGSWGARGSREETAYAVLTLAYAVPLEASRETRQAIRTAIVRGSAYLASLDCGDGIDRLWVEKVTYGSEVLSEAYTLAALKKAANLLEEEPESVQVNGVSAKLNGVKVEIEEVVDSSTNGQVQAPNGFQPKIDGVESDKSPLPVADTGRHCRPPAWTMEQEQILLGPFEYLETMPGKGIRSQFIHAFNTWLQIPGTSLEVVDKVVSMLHTASLLVDDIEDNSNLRRGLPTAHRIFGTAQTFNSGNYVYFLALREIESLRNPQAVSIYVDSLIHLHRGQGMDLFWRDSQICPTEEEYLDMVANKTGGLFCLAVQLMQAESSVQVDFVPLVRLLGVIFQICDDYLNLQSTTYTHNKGLCEDLTEGKFSFPIIHSIRANPGNRQLINILKQKPEEDDIKRHALAYMETTNTFQYTRDFVRELKAQAMELIEQFEQQGFQKNHEFRRILARMSLD
;
A
#
# COMPACT_ATOMS: atom_id res chain seq x y z
N MET A 1 -20.71 23.86 24.09
CA MET A 1 -21.47 23.66 22.83
C MET A 1 -22.91 23.39 23.21
N ASP A 2 -23.88 23.83 22.42
CA ASP A 2 -25.30 23.51 22.67
C ASP A 2 -25.57 22.07 22.20
N THR A 3 -25.67 21.15 23.16
CA THR A 3 -25.87 19.72 22.89
C THR A 3 -27.23 19.42 22.27
N ALA A 4 -28.25 20.26 22.51
CA ALA A 4 -29.57 20.12 21.91
C ALA A 4 -29.54 20.52 20.42
N PHE A 5 -28.83 21.59 20.08
CA PHE A 5 -28.62 21.98 18.69
C PHE A 5 -27.89 20.89 17.89
N LEU A 6 -26.82 20.31 18.45
CA LEU A 6 -26.10 19.21 17.80
C LEU A 6 -27.02 18.01 17.54
N GLN A 7 -27.86 17.65 18.50
CA GLN A 7 -28.83 16.55 18.37
C GLN A 7 -29.83 16.83 17.23
N GLN A 8 -30.39 18.04 17.18
CA GLN A 8 -31.31 18.43 16.10
C GLN A 8 -30.64 18.38 14.72
N SER A 9 -29.38 18.82 14.60
CA SER A 9 -28.62 18.76 13.35
C SER A 9 -28.37 17.31 12.91
N ALA A 10 -28.05 16.42 13.85
CA ALA A 10 -27.89 14.99 13.56
C ALA A 10 -29.19 14.35 13.05
N GLU A 11 -30.34 14.68 13.66
CA GLU A 11 -31.65 14.23 13.20
C GLU A 11 -31.98 14.74 11.79
N GLY A 12 -31.67 16.02 11.51
CA GLY A 12 -31.83 16.62 10.19
C GLY A 12 -30.97 15.94 9.11
N LEU A 13 -29.73 15.58 9.45
CA LEU A 13 -28.83 14.83 8.57
C LEU A 13 -29.37 13.44 8.24
N VAL A 14 -29.85 12.69 9.24
CA VAL A 14 -30.45 11.36 9.02
C VAL A 14 -31.73 11.47 8.19
N ALA A 15 -32.54 12.52 8.39
CA ALA A 15 -33.71 12.77 7.55
C ALA A 15 -33.32 12.96 6.07
N ARG A 16 -32.26 13.72 5.77
CA ARG A 16 -31.75 13.88 4.40
C ARG A 16 -31.23 12.57 3.81
N LEU A 17 -30.44 11.81 4.57
CA LEU A 17 -29.90 10.52 4.14
C LEU A 17 -31.00 9.50 3.75
N THR A 18 -32.19 9.62 4.36
CA THR A 18 -33.30 8.67 4.21
C THR A 18 -34.45 9.19 3.35
N GLU A 19 -34.36 10.41 2.82
CA GLU A 19 -35.42 11.04 2.05
C GLU A 19 -35.73 10.23 0.78
N GLN A 20 -34.70 9.85 0.03
CA GLN A 20 -34.82 9.16 -1.27
C GLN A 20 -34.51 7.65 -1.22
N ILE A 21 -34.39 7.06 -0.04
CA ILE A 21 -34.05 5.63 0.12
C ILE A 21 -35.07 4.66 -0.51
N ASP A 22 -36.34 5.07 -0.63
CA ASP A 22 -37.39 4.27 -1.30
C ASP A 22 -37.44 4.50 -2.82
N SER A 23 -36.61 5.40 -3.34
CA SER A 23 -36.47 5.62 -4.77
C SER A 23 -36.02 4.31 -5.43
N PRO A 24 -36.56 3.95 -6.61
CA PRO A 24 -36.07 2.81 -7.37
C PRO A 24 -34.61 2.95 -7.80
N TYR A 25 -34.02 4.14 -7.68
CA TYR A 25 -32.61 4.42 -7.96
C TYR A 25 -31.79 4.73 -6.70
N GLY A 26 -32.35 4.62 -5.49
CA GLY A 26 -31.66 4.95 -4.24
C GLY A 26 -31.32 6.44 -4.06
N SER A 27 -30.42 6.73 -3.11
CA SER A 27 -29.86 8.05 -2.80
C SER A 27 -28.32 8.07 -2.88
N GLY A 28 -27.73 9.24 -3.15
CA GLY A 28 -26.29 9.46 -3.16
C GLY A 28 -25.91 10.95 -3.14
N PHE A 29 -24.89 11.32 -2.39
CA PHE A 29 -24.42 12.70 -2.15
C PHE A 29 -22.96 12.93 -2.56
N MET A 30 -22.38 11.99 -3.32
CA MET A 30 -21.05 12.17 -3.90
C MET A 30 -21.01 13.41 -4.81
N SER A 31 -19.98 14.23 -4.64
CA SER A 31 -19.77 15.43 -5.46
C SER A 31 -19.60 15.10 -6.95
N PRO A 32 -19.98 16.00 -7.88
CA PRO A 32 -19.74 15.78 -9.30
C PRO A 32 -18.27 15.51 -9.67
N ALA A 33 -18.08 14.60 -10.61
CA ALA A 33 -16.82 14.15 -11.16
C ALA A 33 -16.70 14.55 -12.63
N ILE A 34 -15.65 15.29 -12.98
CA ILE A 34 -15.40 15.73 -14.36
C ILE A 34 -15.21 14.53 -15.29
N TYR A 35 -14.50 13.50 -14.84
CA TYR A 35 -14.29 12.25 -15.59
C TYR A 35 -15.61 11.64 -16.08
N ASP A 36 -16.54 11.34 -15.18
CA ASP A 36 -17.83 10.73 -15.53
C ASP A 36 -18.73 11.67 -16.33
N THR A 37 -18.72 12.96 -15.99
CA THR A 37 -19.45 13.98 -16.75
C THR A 37 -19.00 14.02 -18.21
N ALA A 38 -17.69 13.85 -18.46
CA ALA A 38 -17.18 13.79 -19.82
C ALA A 38 -17.68 12.56 -20.58
N TRP A 39 -17.71 11.38 -19.95
CA TRP A 39 -18.28 10.18 -20.56
C TRP A 39 -19.77 10.32 -20.90
N VAL A 40 -20.57 10.86 -19.98
CA VAL A 40 -22.01 11.07 -20.22
C VAL A 40 -22.25 12.09 -21.34
N SER A 41 -21.41 13.12 -21.44
CA SER A 41 -21.50 14.14 -22.50
C SER A 41 -21.32 13.58 -23.92
N MET A 42 -20.71 12.39 -24.05
CA MET A 42 -20.43 11.75 -25.35
C MET A 42 -21.54 10.78 -25.78
N VAL A 43 -22.64 10.65 -25.03
CA VAL A 43 -23.76 9.78 -25.41
C VAL A 43 -24.58 10.46 -26.51
N SER A 44 -24.60 9.90 -27.71
CA SER A 44 -25.46 10.33 -28.82
C SER A 44 -26.60 9.35 -29.04
N LYS A 45 -27.78 9.85 -29.40
CA LYS A 45 -28.95 9.03 -29.78
C LYS A 45 -29.47 9.45 -31.16
N THR A 46 -29.89 8.48 -31.96
CA THR A 46 -30.58 8.71 -33.22
C THR A 46 -32.08 8.46 -33.05
N VAL A 47 -32.91 9.48 -33.30
CA VAL A 47 -34.38 9.38 -33.29
C VAL A 47 -34.90 9.89 -34.62
N ASP A 48 -35.76 9.11 -35.28
CA ASP A 48 -36.35 9.46 -36.58
C ASP A 48 -35.32 9.86 -37.67
N GLY A 49 -34.11 9.31 -37.60
CA GLY A 49 -33.02 9.57 -38.54
C GLY A 49 -32.15 10.79 -38.20
N GLU A 50 -32.49 11.56 -37.17
CA GLU A 50 -31.67 12.67 -36.66
C GLU A 50 -30.85 12.22 -35.45
N THR A 51 -29.56 12.53 -35.45
CA THR A 51 -28.64 12.18 -34.34
C THR A 51 -28.32 13.43 -33.53
N PHE A 52 -28.37 13.30 -32.21
CA PHE A 52 -28.12 14.38 -31.26
C PHE A 52 -27.39 13.88 -30.01
N TRP A 53 -26.69 14.79 -29.34
CA TRP A 53 -26.14 14.54 -28.00
C TRP A 53 -27.28 14.50 -26.99
N LEU A 54 -27.33 13.42 -26.22
CA LEU A 54 -28.45 13.13 -25.33
C LEU A 54 -28.41 13.97 -24.04
N PHE A 55 -27.21 14.37 -23.62
CA PHE A 55 -26.93 15.13 -22.41
C PHE A 55 -26.05 16.37 -22.70
N PRO A 56 -26.56 17.36 -23.46
CA PRO A 56 -25.80 18.57 -23.80
C PRO A 56 -25.37 19.36 -22.55
N GLU A 57 -26.13 19.30 -21.46
CA GLU A 57 -25.83 19.97 -20.19
C GLU A 57 -24.51 19.46 -19.58
N CYS A 58 -24.21 18.17 -19.73
CA CYS A 58 -22.93 17.60 -19.29
C CYS A 58 -21.76 18.22 -20.07
N PHE A 59 -21.92 18.47 -21.37
CA PHE A 59 -20.90 19.12 -22.18
C PHE A 59 -20.72 20.59 -21.79
N GLU A 60 -21.82 21.32 -21.56
CA GLU A 60 -21.77 22.69 -21.05
C GLU A 60 -21.05 22.77 -19.70
N TYR A 61 -21.30 21.82 -18.81
CA TYR A 61 -20.61 21.70 -17.53
C TYR A 61 -19.09 21.58 -17.72
N LEU A 62 -18.62 20.75 -18.67
CA LEU A 62 -17.19 20.66 -18.97
C LEU A 62 -16.60 22.00 -19.41
N LEU A 63 -17.28 22.71 -20.31
CA LEU A 63 -16.82 24.00 -20.84
C LEU A 63 -16.71 25.07 -19.76
N GLN A 64 -17.63 25.06 -18.80
CA GLN A 64 -17.65 25.99 -17.66
C GLN A 64 -16.55 25.69 -16.63
N HIS A 65 -16.14 24.42 -16.51
CA HIS A 65 -15.15 23.97 -15.51
C HIS A 65 -13.74 23.78 -16.07
N GLN A 66 -13.50 24.13 -17.33
CA GLN A 66 -12.14 24.18 -17.89
C GLN A 66 -11.38 25.39 -17.32
N HIS A 67 -10.20 25.15 -16.76
CA HIS A 67 -9.33 26.22 -16.28
C HIS A 67 -8.69 27.02 -17.43
N ASP A 68 -8.13 28.19 -17.10
CA ASP A 68 -7.46 29.06 -18.07
C ASP A 68 -6.27 28.38 -18.77
N ASP A 69 -5.54 27.51 -18.06
CA ASP A 69 -4.43 26.73 -18.61
C ASP A 69 -4.89 25.57 -19.52
N GLY A 70 -6.20 25.31 -19.60
CA GLY A 70 -6.82 24.26 -20.39
C GLY A 70 -7.05 22.95 -19.65
N SER A 71 -6.52 22.80 -18.44
CA SER A 71 -6.75 21.62 -17.60
C SER A 71 -8.15 21.60 -17.00
N TRP A 72 -8.54 20.45 -16.47
CA TRP A 72 -9.59 20.36 -15.47
C TRP A 72 -8.97 20.08 -14.11
N ILE A 73 -9.74 20.43 -13.08
CA ILE A 73 -9.35 20.35 -11.67
C ILE A 73 -8.64 19.03 -11.30
N ALA A 74 -7.45 19.18 -10.75
CA ALA A 74 -6.80 18.15 -9.93
C ALA A 74 -7.28 18.38 -8.49
N TYR A 75 -7.97 17.40 -7.93
CA TYR A 75 -8.59 17.52 -6.62
C TYR A 75 -7.56 17.33 -5.51
N ALA A 76 -7.45 16.10 -4.98
CA ALA A 76 -6.48 15.75 -3.95
C ALA A 76 -5.29 14.94 -4.49
N SER A 77 -5.37 14.43 -5.73
CA SER A 77 -4.29 13.71 -6.39
C SER A 77 -4.00 14.26 -7.79
N SER A 78 -2.73 14.18 -8.22
CA SER A 78 -2.34 14.57 -9.58
C SER A 78 -2.99 13.70 -10.66
N ILE A 79 -3.32 12.44 -10.33
CA ILE A 79 -4.00 11.52 -11.25
C ILE A 79 -5.42 11.98 -11.59
N ASP A 80 -6.09 12.68 -10.67
CA ASP A 80 -7.43 13.26 -10.90
C ASP A 80 -7.35 14.23 -12.08
N GLY A 81 -6.34 15.11 -12.08
CA GLY A 81 -6.11 16.07 -13.15
C GLY A 81 -5.90 15.41 -14.51
N ILE A 82 -5.10 14.33 -14.55
CA ILE A 82 -4.81 13.57 -15.76
C ILE A 82 -6.09 12.93 -16.32
N LEU A 83 -6.83 12.21 -15.49
CA LEU A 83 -8.07 11.53 -15.88
C LEU A 83 -9.14 12.53 -16.34
N ASN A 84 -9.36 13.59 -15.56
CA ASN A 84 -10.33 14.64 -15.87
C ASN A 84 -9.99 15.36 -17.18
N THR A 85 -8.73 15.73 -17.38
CA THR A 85 -8.28 16.45 -18.58
C THR A 85 -8.32 15.55 -19.81
N ALA A 86 -7.89 14.29 -19.70
CA ALA A 86 -7.91 13.34 -20.81
C ALA A 86 -9.33 12.98 -21.27
N ALA A 87 -10.24 12.68 -20.34
CA ALA A 87 -11.64 12.39 -20.68
C ALA A 87 -12.34 13.61 -21.29
N SER A 88 -12.10 14.80 -20.73
CA SER A 88 -12.68 16.05 -21.24
C SER A 88 -12.13 16.43 -22.61
N LEU A 89 -10.82 16.25 -22.85
CA LEU A 89 -10.21 16.45 -24.17
C LEU A 89 -10.82 15.51 -25.22
N LEU A 90 -11.05 14.24 -24.86
CA LEU A 90 -11.74 13.29 -25.73
C LEU A 90 -13.17 13.74 -26.07
N ALA A 91 -13.92 14.22 -25.07
CA ALA A 91 -15.26 14.76 -25.27
C ALA A 91 -15.26 15.99 -26.20
N LEU A 92 -14.37 16.98 -25.97
CA LEU A 92 -14.24 18.14 -26.83
C LEU A 92 -13.94 17.75 -28.29
N LYS A 93 -13.04 16.78 -28.51
CA LYS A 93 -12.68 16.27 -29.83
C LYS A 93 -13.87 15.62 -30.54
N ARG A 94 -14.64 14.78 -29.85
CA ARG A 94 -15.83 14.14 -30.43
C ARG A 94 -16.95 15.12 -30.73
N HIS A 95 -17.17 16.10 -29.86
CA HIS A 95 -18.12 17.20 -30.10
C HIS A 95 -17.70 18.08 -31.28
N LEU A 96 -16.40 18.35 -31.45
CA LEU A 96 -15.89 19.06 -32.63
C LEU A 96 -16.12 18.26 -33.92
N ASN A 97 -15.89 16.94 -33.89
CA ASN A 97 -16.08 16.06 -35.03
C ASN A 97 -17.58 15.84 -35.38
N SER A 98 -18.46 15.91 -34.38
CA SER A 98 -19.91 15.71 -34.51
C SER A 98 -20.67 16.85 -33.79
N PRO A 99 -20.78 18.04 -34.40
CA PRO A 99 -21.31 19.24 -33.74
C PRO A 99 -22.86 19.26 -33.70
N TYR A 100 -23.48 18.17 -33.24
CA TYR A 100 -24.93 18.09 -33.07
C TYR A 100 -25.40 19.15 -32.07
N GLN A 101 -26.56 19.76 -32.35
CA GLN A 101 -27.16 20.83 -31.52
C GLN A 101 -26.29 22.10 -31.31
N MET A 102 -25.09 22.21 -31.90
CA MET A 102 -24.19 23.38 -31.76
C MET A 102 -24.50 24.54 -32.72
N GLN A 103 -25.73 24.65 -33.21
CA GLN A 103 -26.10 25.73 -34.14
C GLN A 103 -26.00 27.10 -33.45
N GLY A 104 -24.90 27.82 -33.70
CA GLY A 104 -24.67 29.18 -33.18
C GLY A 104 -23.49 29.33 -32.23
N THR A 105 -22.89 28.23 -31.76
CA THR A 105 -21.62 28.27 -31.00
C THR A 105 -20.46 28.44 -31.98
N PRO A 106 -19.62 29.49 -31.88
CA PRO A 106 -18.50 29.64 -32.79
C PRO A 106 -17.54 28.45 -32.60
N VAL A 107 -17.13 27.82 -33.71
CA VAL A 107 -16.25 26.63 -33.72
C VAL A 107 -14.82 26.98 -33.27
N GLU A 108 -14.37 28.20 -33.55
CA GLU A 108 -13.03 28.71 -33.19
C GLU A 108 -12.74 28.62 -31.67
N PRO A 109 -13.64 29.05 -30.76
CA PRO A 109 -13.52 28.82 -29.32
C PRO A 109 -13.25 27.38 -28.89
N LEU A 110 -13.75 26.37 -29.62
CA LEU A 110 -13.60 24.97 -29.23
C LEU A 110 -12.21 24.43 -29.59
N ILE A 111 -11.67 24.83 -30.75
CA ILE A 111 -10.31 24.46 -31.19
C ILE A 111 -9.28 25.01 -30.19
N GLU A 112 -9.41 26.29 -29.80
CA GLU A 112 -8.49 26.89 -28.82
C GLU A 112 -8.55 26.18 -27.46
N ARG A 113 -9.74 25.74 -27.02
CA ARG A 113 -9.91 24.95 -25.79
C ARG A 113 -9.25 23.58 -25.89
N ILE A 114 -9.34 22.93 -27.05
CA ILE A 114 -8.68 21.64 -27.33
C ILE A 114 -7.16 21.81 -27.32
N ASP A 115 -6.63 22.87 -27.93
CA ASP A 115 -5.19 23.14 -27.96
C ASP A 115 -4.63 23.35 -26.55
N ARG A 116 -5.31 24.17 -25.72
CA ARG A 116 -4.94 24.38 -24.32
C ARG A 116 -5.03 23.09 -23.51
N ALA A 117 -6.12 22.33 -23.65
CA ALA A 117 -6.28 21.04 -22.96
C ALA A 117 -5.22 20.01 -23.34
N THR A 118 -4.82 19.97 -24.62
CA THR A 118 -3.74 19.11 -25.11
C THR A 118 -2.41 19.49 -24.47
N ALA A 119 -2.07 20.78 -24.43
CA ALA A 119 -0.84 21.27 -23.79
C ALA A 119 -0.83 21.02 -22.27
N ALA A 120 -1.98 21.20 -21.61
CA ALA A 120 -2.15 20.94 -20.19
C ALA A 120 -1.95 19.46 -19.85
N LEU A 121 -2.60 18.56 -20.60
CA LEU A 121 -2.47 17.11 -20.41
C LEU A 121 -1.02 16.65 -20.63
N GLN A 122 -0.34 17.15 -21.66
CA GLN A 122 1.08 16.87 -21.88
C GLN A 122 1.92 17.28 -20.66
N THR A 123 1.69 18.48 -20.11
CA THR A 123 2.40 18.96 -18.92
C THR A 123 2.13 18.09 -17.68
N GLN A 124 0.89 17.63 -17.49
CA GLN A 124 0.53 16.74 -16.39
C GLN A 124 1.22 15.38 -16.53
N LEU A 125 1.21 14.79 -17.74
CA LEU A 125 1.87 13.52 -18.04
C LEU A 125 3.40 13.60 -17.89
N ASP A 126 4.03 14.70 -18.30
CA ASP A 126 5.48 14.90 -18.17
C ASP A 126 5.95 14.93 -16.71
N ARG A 127 5.09 15.38 -15.80
CA ARG A 127 5.38 15.47 -14.36
C ARG A 127 4.94 14.23 -13.57
N TRP A 128 4.31 13.27 -14.24
CA TRP A 128 3.68 12.16 -13.55
C TRP A 128 4.67 11.08 -13.14
N GLU A 129 4.76 10.84 -11.82
CA GLU A 129 5.46 9.70 -11.24
C GLU A 129 4.54 8.46 -11.18
N VAL A 130 4.61 7.63 -12.22
CA VAL A 130 3.72 6.47 -12.40
C VAL A 130 3.83 5.46 -11.25
N ASP A 131 5.04 5.07 -10.86
CA ASP A 131 5.27 4.05 -9.80
C ASP A 131 4.84 4.54 -8.40
N GLY A 132 4.75 5.85 -8.18
CA GLY A 132 4.29 6.45 -6.92
C GLY A 132 2.77 6.56 -6.79
N THR A 133 2.00 6.23 -7.83
CA THR A 133 0.55 6.45 -7.89
C THR A 133 -0.22 5.39 -7.12
N VAL A 134 -0.97 5.80 -6.11
CA VAL A 134 -1.86 4.95 -5.31
C VAL A 134 -3.29 5.38 -5.58
N HIS A 135 -3.86 4.88 -6.69
CA HIS A 135 -5.26 5.12 -7.07
C HIS A 135 -5.84 3.85 -7.70
N VAL A 136 -7.13 3.60 -7.53
CA VAL A 136 -7.74 2.38 -8.09
C VAL A 136 -8.05 2.60 -9.56
N GLY A 137 -7.68 1.64 -10.42
CA GLY A 137 -8.13 1.60 -11.82
C GLY A 137 -7.33 2.43 -12.83
N PHE A 138 -6.45 3.33 -12.38
CA PHE A 138 -5.69 4.21 -13.30
C PHE A 138 -4.85 3.43 -14.32
N GLU A 139 -4.39 2.22 -13.97
CA GLU A 139 -3.53 1.39 -14.83
C GLU A 139 -4.30 0.83 -16.04
N LEU A 140 -5.63 0.90 -16.04
CA LEU A 140 -6.50 0.56 -17.17
C LEU A 140 -7.09 1.82 -17.82
N LEU A 141 -7.56 2.77 -17.01
CA LEU A 141 -8.28 3.95 -17.47
C LEU A 141 -7.39 4.93 -18.26
N VAL A 142 -6.21 5.27 -17.73
CA VAL A 142 -5.32 6.24 -18.40
C VAL A 142 -4.82 5.70 -19.74
N PRO A 143 -4.29 4.46 -19.84
CA PRO A 143 -3.91 3.90 -21.13
C PRO A 143 -5.04 3.84 -22.14
N ALA A 144 -6.26 3.44 -21.71
CA ALA A 144 -7.42 3.40 -22.60
C ALA A 144 -7.77 4.79 -23.15
N LEU A 145 -7.80 5.83 -22.30
CA LEU A 145 -8.01 7.21 -22.74
C LEU A 145 -6.92 7.69 -23.72
N LEU A 146 -5.66 7.36 -23.47
CA LEU A 146 -4.56 7.71 -24.38
C LEU A 146 -4.72 7.02 -25.74
N ASP A 147 -5.16 5.75 -25.76
CA ASP A 147 -5.45 5.03 -27.00
C ASP A 147 -6.63 5.67 -27.76
N TYR A 148 -7.69 6.08 -27.05
CA TYR A 148 -8.84 6.76 -27.67
C TYR A 148 -8.48 8.15 -28.21
N LEU A 149 -7.68 8.92 -27.47
CA LEU A 149 -7.16 10.22 -27.93
C LEU A 149 -6.27 10.06 -29.17
N ALA A 150 -5.44 9.02 -29.21
CA ALA A 150 -4.63 8.71 -30.39
C ALA A 150 -5.51 8.40 -31.61
N ALA A 151 -6.63 7.68 -31.43
CA ALA A 151 -7.60 7.44 -32.50
C ALA A 151 -8.27 8.73 -33.02
N GLU A 152 -8.40 9.75 -32.17
CA GLU A 152 -8.87 11.10 -32.53
C GLU A 152 -7.75 12.02 -33.08
N GLY A 153 -6.53 11.48 -33.25
CA GLY A 153 -5.37 12.17 -33.81
C GLY A 153 -4.53 12.98 -32.80
N VAL A 154 -4.66 12.71 -31.49
CA VAL A 154 -3.88 13.36 -30.44
C VAL A 154 -3.03 12.33 -29.69
N CYS A 155 -1.71 12.38 -29.87
CA CYS A 155 -0.77 11.43 -29.27
C CYS A 155 0.11 12.11 -28.22
N PHE A 156 0.42 11.39 -27.15
CA PHE A 156 1.27 11.87 -26.06
C PHE A 156 2.49 10.99 -25.89
N THR A 157 3.63 11.63 -25.59
CA THR A 157 4.88 10.97 -25.20
C THR A 157 5.35 11.58 -23.90
N PHE A 158 5.70 10.77 -22.91
CA PHE A 158 6.12 11.23 -21.59
C PHE A 158 7.00 10.16 -20.91
N PRO A 159 7.86 10.52 -19.93
CA PRO A 159 8.84 9.60 -19.36
C PRO A 159 8.25 8.31 -18.79
N GLY A 160 7.09 8.37 -18.15
CA GLY A 160 6.44 7.22 -17.51
C GLY A 160 5.64 6.31 -18.45
N ARG A 161 5.60 6.60 -19.76
CA ARG A 161 4.65 5.93 -20.68
C ARG A 161 4.89 4.43 -20.79
N ASP A 162 6.12 4.01 -21.05
CA ASP A 162 6.42 2.58 -21.23
C ASP A 162 6.17 1.79 -19.94
N ARG A 163 6.48 2.41 -18.80
CA ARG A 163 6.19 1.85 -17.47
C ARG A 163 4.69 1.68 -17.25
N LEU A 164 3.88 2.69 -17.54
CA LEU A 164 2.42 2.62 -17.43
C LEU A 164 1.83 1.48 -18.27
N PHE A 165 2.27 1.35 -19.52
CA PHE A 165 1.81 0.28 -20.40
C PHE A 165 2.31 -1.11 -19.96
N SER A 166 3.50 -1.22 -19.34
CA SER A 166 3.94 -2.45 -18.67
C SER A 166 2.98 -2.84 -17.54
N ILE A 167 2.62 -1.91 -16.66
CA ILE A 167 1.70 -2.16 -15.54
C ILE A 167 0.31 -2.60 -16.06
N ARG A 168 -0.17 -1.97 -17.14
CA ARG A 168 -1.42 -2.41 -17.81
C ARG A 168 -1.32 -3.86 -18.28
N GLN A 169 -0.22 -4.24 -18.93
CA GLN A 169 0.00 -5.61 -19.41
C GLN A 169 0.09 -6.62 -18.26
N GLU A 170 0.79 -6.28 -17.18
CA GLU A 170 0.84 -7.10 -15.96
C GLU A 170 -0.55 -7.32 -15.35
N LYS A 171 -1.41 -6.29 -15.38
CA LYS A 171 -2.79 -6.37 -14.88
C LYS A 171 -3.70 -7.21 -15.79
N LEU A 172 -3.62 -7.01 -17.10
CA LEU A 172 -4.37 -7.79 -18.09
C LEU A 172 -3.89 -9.25 -18.18
N ALA A 173 -2.63 -9.54 -17.85
CA ALA A 173 -2.16 -10.93 -17.74
C ALA A 173 -2.86 -11.71 -16.62
N ARG A 174 -3.42 -11.01 -15.61
CA ARG A 174 -4.16 -11.59 -14.48
C ARG A 174 -5.67 -11.46 -14.61
N PHE A 175 -6.15 -10.65 -15.55
CA PHE A 175 -7.56 -10.39 -15.82
C PHE A 175 -7.83 -10.43 -17.32
N GLN A 176 -8.57 -11.45 -17.76
CA GLN A 176 -9.02 -11.55 -19.14
C GLN A 176 -10.34 -10.77 -19.29
N PRO A 177 -10.45 -9.81 -20.22
CA PRO A 177 -11.69 -9.06 -20.43
C PRO A 177 -12.93 -9.94 -20.65
N GLU A 178 -12.77 -11.15 -21.18
CA GLU A 178 -13.84 -12.14 -21.37
C GLU A 178 -14.49 -12.60 -20.05
N TYR A 179 -13.83 -12.42 -18.91
CA TYR A 179 -14.44 -12.67 -17.59
C TYR A 179 -15.61 -11.71 -17.31
N LEU A 180 -15.67 -10.55 -17.97
CA LEU A 180 -16.84 -9.66 -17.91
C LEU A 180 -18.10 -10.30 -18.51
N TYR A 181 -18.00 -11.37 -19.30
CA TYR A 181 -19.18 -12.08 -19.81
C TYR A 181 -19.75 -13.10 -18.82
N LEU A 182 -19.04 -13.37 -17.72
CA LEU A 182 -19.53 -14.28 -16.69
C LEU A 182 -20.64 -13.58 -15.88
N PRO A 183 -21.55 -14.35 -15.25
CA PRO A 183 -22.60 -13.79 -14.40
C PRO A 183 -22.08 -13.26 -13.05
N VAL A 184 -20.77 -13.38 -12.79
CA VAL A 184 -20.13 -12.89 -11.57
C VAL A 184 -19.75 -11.42 -11.77
N GLN A 185 -20.25 -10.54 -10.91
CA GLN A 185 -19.82 -9.16 -10.91
C GLN A 185 -18.37 -9.05 -10.42
N THR A 186 -17.58 -8.26 -11.12
CA THR A 186 -16.22 -7.90 -10.73
C THR A 186 -16.12 -6.38 -10.70
N PRO A 187 -15.23 -5.78 -9.89
CA PRO A 187 -15.05 -4.33 -9.87
C PRO A 187 -14.76 -3.71 -11.25
N ALA A 188 -14.27 -4.49 -12.21
CA ALA A 188 -14.06 -4.03 -13.59
C ALA A 188 -15.36 -3.65 -14.33
N VAL A 189 -16.53 -4.14 -13.90
CA VAL A 189 -17.85 -3.69 -14.44
C VAL A 189 -18.13 -2.23 -14.08
N HIS A 190 -17.53 -1.71 -13.01
CA HIS A 190 -17.57 -0.28 -12.69
C HIS A 190 -16.80 0.57 -13.70
N SER A 191 -15.93 -0.02 -14.54
CA SER A 191 -15.03 0.68 -15.47
C SER A 191 -15.08 0.11 -16.90
N LEU A 192 -16.28 -0.17 -17.44
CA LEU A 192 -16.42 -0.76 -18.78
C LEU A 192 -15.85 0.12 -19.89
N GLU A 193 -15.80 1.44 -19.68
CA GLU A 193 -15.20 2.41 -20.59
C GLU A 193 -13.71 2.16 -20.85
N ALA A 194 -13.01 1.43 -19.97
CA ALA A 194 -11.61 1.05 -20.16
C ALA A 194 -11.41 -0.05 -21.23
N PHE A 195 -12.49 -0.70 -21.68
CA PHE A 195 -12.44 -1.90 -22.52
C PHE A 195 -13.10 -1.73 -23.89
N ILE A 196 -13.38 -0.49 -24.32
CA ILE A 196 -13.97 -0.21 -25.62
C ILE A 196 -13.06 -0.78 -26.73
N GLY A 197 -13.67 -1.51 -27.67
CA GLY A 197 -12.96 -2.21 -28.75
C GLY A 197 -12.28 -3.52 -28.32
N SER A 198 -12.28 -3.86 -27.03
CA SER A 198 -11.72 -5.11 -26.49
C SER A 198 -12.79 -6.11 -26.05
N ILE A 199 -14.03 -5.65 -25.84
CA ILE A 199 -15.16 -6.49 -25.43
C ILE A 199 -16.41 -6.22 -26.29
N ASP A 200 -17.32 -7.19 -26.26
CA ASP A 200 -18.65 -7.14 -26.87
C ASP A 200 -19.67 -6.66 -25.83
N PHE A 201 -20.13 -5.42 -25.97
CA PHE A 201 -21.06 -4.80 -25.03
C PHE A 201 -22.45 -5.43 -25.06
N ASP A 202 -22.87 -6.07 -26.16
CA ASP A 202 -24.18 -6.74 -26.25
C ASP A 202 -24.30 -7.91 -25.26
N ARG A 203 -23.16 -8.44 -24.79
CA ARG A 203 -23.09 -9.56 -23.86
C ARG A 203 -23.02 -9.15 -22.40
N LEU A 204 -23.22 -7.86 -22.08
CA LEU A 204 -23.06 -7.34 -20.73
C LEU A 204 -24.38 -7.00 -20.02
N ALA A 205 -25.51 -6.99 -20.74
CA ALA A 205 -26.80 -6.56 -20.20
C ALA A 205 -27.22 -7.30 -18.90
N HIS A 206 -26.72 -8.52 -18.67
CA HIS A 206 -26.99 -9.29 -17.45
C HIS A 206 -26.36 -8.70 -16.18
N HIS A 207 -25.38 -7.80 -16.30
CA HIS A 207 -24.79 -7.08 -15.16
C HIS A 207 -25.61 -5.88 -14.70
N LYS A 208 -26.60 -5.46 -15.49
CA LYS A 208 -27.38 -4.23 -15.25
C LYS A 208 -28.21 -4.35 -13.98
N ILE A 209 -28.10 -3.34 -13.11
CA ILE A 209 -28.90 -3.22 -11.88
C ILE A 209 -29.51 -1.82 -11.85
N GLN A 210 -30.85 -1.75 -11.83
CA GLN A 210 -31.61 -0.49 -11.80
C GLN A 210 -31.18 0.49 -12.93
N GLY A 211 -30.88 -0.04 -14.11
CA GLY A 211 -30.44 0.76 -15.25
C GLY A 211 -28.95 1.13 -15.23
N SER A 212 -28.16 0.66 -14.28
CA SER A 212 -26.74 1.02 -14.16
C SER A 212 -25.80 -0.19 -14.22
N PHE A 213 -24.55 0.06 -14.58
CA PHE A 213 -23.45 -0.90 -14.46
C PHE A 213 -22.61 -0.56 -13.23
N MET A 214 -22.80 -1.33 -12.15
CA MET A 214 -22.23 -1.08 -10.83
C MET A 214 -22.37 0.39 -10.39
N ALA A 215 -23.53 1.01 -10.60
CA ALA A 215 -23.78 2.40 -10.22
C ALA A 215 -22.82 3.44 -10.86
N SER A 216 -22.08 3.11 -11.92
CA SER A 216 -21.16 4.06 -12.58
C SER A 216 -21.84 4.77 -13.76
N PRO A 217 -21.93 6.11 -13.76
CA PRO A 217 -22.42 6.86 -14.91
C PRO A 217 -21.55 6.69 -16.16
N SER A 218 -20.22 6.72 -16.05
CA SER A 218 -19.34 6.50 -17.22
C SER A 218 -19.41 5.08 -17.79
N SER A 219 -19.47 4.06 -16.94
CA SER A 219 -19.63 2.67 -17.40
C SER A 219 -20.98 2.48 -18.12
N THR A 220 -22.04 3.08 -17.58
CA THR A 220 -23.38 3.04 -18.17
C THR A 220 -23.45 3.83 -19.48
N ALA A 221 -22.76 4.98 -19.56
CA ALA A 221 -22.61 5.74 -20.80
C ALA A 221 -21.85 4.95 -21.87
N ALA A 222 -20.77 4.25 -21.49
CA ALA A 222 -20.04 3.36 -22.40
C ALA A 222 -20.95 2.24 -22.94
N PHE A 223 -21.77 1.61 -22.08
CA PHE A 223 -22.74 0.62 -22.54
C PHE A 223 -23.74 1.19 -23.56
N LEU A 224 -24.33 2.36 -23.30
CA LEU A 224 -25.25 3.01 -24.24
C LEU A 224 -24.60 3.36 -25.58
N MET A 225 -23.32 3.76 -25.57
CA MET A 225 -22.59 4.13 -26.79
C MET A 225 -22.17 2.93 -27.65
N TYR A 226 -21.87 1.79 -27.03
CA TYR A 226 -21.20 0.67 -27.70
C TYR A 226 -22.02 -0.64 -27.75
N SER A 227 -23.18 -0.70 -27.10
CA SER A 227 -24.21 -1.72 -27.34
C SER A 227 -24.87 -1.49 -28.71
N SER A 228 -25.17 -2.57 -29.43
CA SER A 228 -25.92 -2.50 -30.71
C SER A 228 -27.41 -2.22 -30.51
N HIS A 229 -27.92 -2.42 -29.29
CA HIS A 229 -29.30 -2.16 -28.91
C HIS A 229 -29.36 -1.03 -27.88
N TRP A 230 -30.20 -0.03 -28.16
CA TRP A 230 -30.49 1.04 -27.20
C TRP A 230 -31.20 0.49 -25.97
N ASP A 231 -30.79 0.94 -24.79
CA ASP A 231 -31.36 0.49 -23.51
C ASP A 231 -32.01 1.67 -22.78
N ASP A 232 -33.35 1.69 -22.76
CA ASP A 232 -34.10 2.79 -22.16
C ASP A 232 -33.92 2.88 -20.64
N ASP A 233 -33.63 1.78 -19.94
CA ASP A 233 -33.39 1.80 -18.49
C ASP A 233 -32.06 2.52 -18.19
N CYS A 234 -31.03 2.27 -19.00
CA CYS A 234 -29.74 2.95 -18.89
C CYS A 234 -29.85 4.46 -19.16
N GLU A 235 -30.62 4.84 -20.18
CA GLU A 235 -30.91 6.26 -20.43
C GLU A 235 -31.66 6.88 -19.25
N GLN A 236 -32.70 6.21 -18.74
CA GLN A 236 -33.51 6.70 -17.64
C GLN A 236 -32.68 6.87 -16.36
N TYR A 237 -31.78 5.93 -16.08
CA TYR A 237 -30.82 6.02 -15.00
C TYR A 237 -29.92 7.26 -15.13
N LEU A 238 -29.29 7.49 -16.29
CA LEU A 238 -28.41 8.66 -16.47
C LEU A 238 -29.17 9.99 -16.35
N ARG A 239 -30.41 10.06 -16.87
CA ARG A 239 -31.30 11.22 -16.67
C ARG A 239 -31.63 11.43 -15.19
N HIS A 240 -31.88 10.35 -14.47
CA HIS A 240 -32.14 10.43 -13.03
C HIS A 240 -30.91 10.94 -12.27
N VAL A 241 -29.72 10.38 -12.53
CA VAL A 241 -28.46 10.83 -11.92
C VAL A 241 -28.25 12.33 -12.15
N LEU A 242 -28.42 12.80 -13.38
CA LEU A 242 -28.22 14.21 -13.75
C LEU A 242 -29.07 15.16 -12.89
N HIS A 243 -30.31 14.79 -12.58
CA HIS A 243 -31.23 15.64 -11.83
C HIS A 243 -31.19 15.44 -10.31
N CYS A 244 -30.94 14.21 -9.85
CA CYS A 244 -31.12 13.83 -8.45
C CYS A 244 -29.81 13.70 -7.66
N ALA A 245 -28.67 13.50 -8.32
CA ALA A 245 -27.37 13.50 -7.64
C ALA A 245 -26.96 14.93 -7.21
N ALA A 246 -25.82 15.05 -6.51
CA ALA A 246 -25.31 16.32 -5.98
C ALA A 246 -25.07 17.42 -7.04
N GLY A 247 -25.04 17.07 -8.33
CA GLY A 247 -25.00 18.04 -9.43
C GLY A 247 -26.30 18.83 -9.60
N HIS A 248 -27.44 18.35 -9.09
CA HIS A 248 -28.74 19.04 -9.09
C HIS A 248 -29.15 19.63 -10.44
N GLY A 249 -28.93 18.91 -11.54
CA GLY A 249 -29.24 19.36 -12.89
C GLY A 249 -28.26 20.36 -13.51
N SER A 250 -27.13 20.65 -12.86
CA SER A 250 -26.09 21.55 -13.40
C SER A 250 -25.36 21.00 -14.63
N GLY A 251 -25.51 19.72 -14.94
CA GLY A 251 -24.70 19.01 -15.94
C GLY A 251 -23.68 18.05 -15.33
N GLY A 252 -23.22 18.31 -14.10
CA GLY A 252 -22.26 17.44 -13.42
C GLY A 252 -22.89 16.16 -12.86
N VAL A 253 -22.26 15.02 -13.09
CA VAL A 253 -22.63 13.72 -12.49
C VAL A 253 -21.49 13.18 -11.60
N PRO A 254 -21.79 12.42 -10.53
CA PRO A 254 -20.76 11.81 -9.68
C PRO A 254 -20.12 10.59 -10.34
N SER A 255 -19.06 10.04 -9.74
CA SER A 255 -18.43 8.81 -10.23
C SER A 255 -19.23 7.54 -9.93
N ALA A 256 -20.01 7.56 -8.83
CA ALA A 256 -20.97 6.52 -8.51
C ALA A 256 -22.30 7.12 -8.02
N PHE A 257 -23.42 6.56 -8.48
CA PHE A 257 -24.76 6.85 -7.99
C PHE A 257 -25.70 5.67 -8.25
N PRO A 258 -26.57 5.30 -7.31
CA PRO A 258 -26.59 5.71 -5.90
C PRO A 258 -25.41 5.11 -5.10
N SER A 259 -25.25 5.61 -3.88
CA SER A 259 -24.28 5.14 -2.88
C SER A 259 -24.95 4.92 -1.52
N THR A 260 -26.18 4.42 -1.55
CA THR A 260 -27.13 4.49 -0.44
C THR A 260 -26.66 3.75 0.81
N ILE A 261 -26.19 2.50 0.70
CA ILE A 261 -25.73 1.73 1.87
C ILE A 261 -24.47 2.37 2.46
N PHE A 262 -23.52 2.76 1.60
CA PHE A 262 -22.28 3.40 2.02
C PHE A 262 -22.55 4.67 2.85
N GLU A 263 -23.28 5.64 2.30
CA GLU A 263 -23.48 6.92 3.00
C GLU A 263 -24.41 6.79 4.22
N LEU A 264 -25.40 5.89 4.18
CA LEU A 264 -26.25 5.60 5.33
C LEU A 264 -25.44 5.01 6.49
N THR A 265 -24.61 3.99 6.21
CA THR A 265 -23.89 3.27 7.26
C THR A 265 -22.73 4.09 7.81
N TRP A 266 -22.00 4.84 6.98
CA TRP A 266 -20.98 5.76 7.47
C TRP A 266 -21.60 6.90 8.28
N GLY A 267 -22.68 7.52 7.80
CA GLY A 267 -23.37 8.59 8.52
C GLY A 267 -23.92 8.12 9.87
N LEU A 268 -24.73 7.06 9.88
CA LEU A 268 -25.38 6.56 11.10
C LEU A 268 -24.38 5.99 12.10
N SER A 269 -23.46 5.11 11.70
CA SER A 269 -22.50 4.52 12.66
C SER A 269 -21.59 5.58 13.29
N THR A 270 -21.25 6.63 12.55
CA THR A 270 -20.45 7.75 13.06
C THR A 270 -21.22 8.55 14.10
N LEU A 271 -22.48 8.92 13.84
CA LEU A 271 -23.31 9.64 14.79
C LEU A 271 -23.63 8.79 16.03
N LEU A 272 -24.04 7.53 15.84
CA LEU A 272 -24.33 6.60 16.94
C LEU A 272 -23.09 6.36 17.80
N GLY A 273 -21.92 6.12 17.20
CA GLY A 273 -20.66 5.96 17.92
C GLY A 273 -20.22 7.22 18.68
N ALA A 274 -20.63 8.40 18.23
CA ALA A 274 -20.41 9.66 18.93
C ALA A 274 -21.31 9.83 20.18
N GLY A 275 -22.36 9.02 20.31
CA GLY A 275 -23.32 9.08 21.41
C GLY A 275 -24.50 10.02 21.16
N PHE A 276 -24.92 10.18 19.91
CA PHE A 276 -26.22 10.79 19.59
C PHE A 276 -27.36 9.81 19.91
N ASP A 277 -28.48 10.35 20.41
CA ASP A 277 -29.68 9.54 20.68
C ASP A 277 -30.49 9.39 19.38
N LEU A 278 -30.16 8.35 18.60
CA LEU A 278 -30.76 8.08 17.30
C LEU A 278 -31.31 6.66 17.28
N GLN A 279 -32.48 6.45 17.90
CA GLN A 279 -33.09 5.12 18.01
C GLN A 279 -34.27 4.93 17.04
N PRO A 280 -34.49 3.70 16.51
CA PRO A 280 -35.60 3.42 15.60
C PRO A 280 -36.99 3.67 16.20
N ASP A 281 -37.16 3.53 17.51
CA ASP A 281 -38.44 3.71 18.19
C ASP A 281 -38.80 5.20 18.41
N THR A 282 -37.82 6.09 18.39
CA THR A 282 -38.00 7.53 18.61
C THR A 282 -37.89 8.37 17.33
N SER A 283 -37.30 7.83 16.25
CA SER A 283 -37.07 8.56 15.00
C SER A 283 -37.50 7.76 13.76
N ALA A 284 -38.50 8.28 13.03
CA ALA A 284 -39.01 7.67 11.80
C ALA A 284 -37.93 7.55 10.70
N PRO A 285 -37.09 8.57 10.43
CA PRO A 285 -35.92 8.43 9.56
C PRO A 285 -34.98 7.28 9.95
N VAL A 286 -34.65 7.16 11.24
CA VAL A 286 -33.77 6.08 11.74
C VAL A 286 -34.43 4.71 11.57
N SER A 287 -35.73 4.59 11.89
CA SER A 287 -36.49 3.35 11.66
C SER A 287 -36.47 2.94 10.19
N LYS A 288 -36.58 3.91 9.27
CA LYS A 288 -36.55 3.68 7.83
C LYS A 288 -35.18 3.16 7.38
N ALA A 289 -34.10 3.80 7.82
CA ALA A 289 -32.74 3.36 7.54
C ALA A 289 -32.48 1.94 8.08
N CYS A 290 -32.87 1.67 9.33
CA CYS A 290 -32.72 0.36 9.97
C CYS A 290 -33.44 -0.74 9.17
N ALA A 291 -34.68 -0.50 8.75
CA ALA A 291 -35.45 -1.45 7.94
C ALA A 291 -34.81 -1.70 6.56
N TYR A 292 -34.33 -0.65 5.89
CA TYR A 292 -33.67 -0.76 4.60
C TYR A 292 -32.36 -1.55 4.70
N LEU A 293 -31.50 -1.24 5.67
CA LEU A 293 -30.23 -1.95 5.88
C LEU A 293 -30.48 -3.42 6.23
N ALA A 294 -31.40 -3.71 7.15
CA ALA A 294 -31.70 -5.07 7.57
C ALA A 294 -32.27 -5.94 6.43
N SER A 295 -33.18 -5.38 5.64
CA SER A 295 -33.76 -6.06 4.48
C SER A 295 -32.72 -6.30 3.38
N SER A 296 -31.89 -5.30 3.08
CA SER A 296 -30.80 -5.42 2.10
C SER A 296 -29.75 -6.45 2.52
N PHE A 297 -29.39 -6.46 3.81
CA PHE A 297 -28.44 -7.42 4.39
C PHE A 297 -28.97 -8.85 4.34
N THR A 298 -30.23 -9.04 4.73
CA THR A 298 -30.88 -10.37 4.74
C THR A 298 -31.08 -10.90 3.32
N ALA A 299 -31.52 -10.05 2.39
CA ALA A 299 -31.78 -10.45 1.00
C ALA A 299 -30.51 -10.93 0.28
N GLN A 300 -29.33 -10.46 0.69
CA GLN A 300 -28.04 -10.77 0.09
C GLN A 300 -27.23 -11.81 0.89
N GLY A 301 -27.89 -12.54 1.81
CA GLY A 301 -27.25 -13.62 2.55
C GLY A 301 -26.24 -13.17 3.60
N GLY A 302 -26.32 -11.93 4.06
CA GLY A 302 -25.46 -11.40 5.14
C GLY A 302 -24.16 -10.73 4.69
N THR A 303 -24.03 -10.44 3.39
CA THR A 303 -22.96 -9.58 2.84
C THR A 303 -23.58 -8.55 1.91
N VAL A 304 -23.08 -7.31 1.93
CA VAL A 304 -23.59 -6.21 1.11
C VAL A 304 -22.43 -5.40 0.52
N GLY A 305 -22.67 -4.74 -0.61
CA GLY A 305 -21.81 -3.64 -1.08
C GLY A 305 -22.46 -2.29 -0.79
N PHE A 306 -21.88 -1.22 -1.35
CA PHE A 306 -22.39 0.15 -1.21
C PHE A 306 -23.83 0.39 -1.72
N LEU A 307 -24.41 -0.57 -2.45
CA LEU A 307 -25.80 -0.59 -2.91
C LEU A 307 -26.34 -2.04 -2.98
N PRO A 308 -27.65 -2.30 -2.74
CA PRO A 308 -28.21 -3.64 -2.94
C PRO A 308 -27.98 -4.18 -4.35
N GLY A 309 -27.51 -5.43 -4.42
CA GLY A 309 -27.26 -6.15 -5.67
C GLY A 309 -25.92 -5.83 -6.33
N VAL A 310 -25.24 -4.77 -5.91
CA VAL A 310 -23.86 -4.49 -6.34
C VAL A 310 -22.91 -5.34 -5.51
N GLY A 311 -21.90 -5.92 -6.17
CA GLY A 311 -20.95 -6.87 -5.59
C GLY A 311 -20.50 -6.51 -4.18
N ALA A 312 -20.70 -7.44 -3.24
CA ALA A 312 -20.42 -7.21 -1.83
C ALA A 312 -18.92 -7.08 -1.53
N ASP A 313 -18.61 -6.27 -0.52
CA ASP A 313 -17.27 -6.06 -0.02
C ASP A 313 -17.23 -6.07 1.52
N ALA A 314 -16.04 -6.30 2.06
CA ALA A 314 -15.86 -6.40 3.51
C ALA A 314 -16.12 -5.08 4.25
N ASP A 315 -15.92 -3.94 3.59
CA ASP A 315 -15.97 -2.63 4.24
C ASP A 315 -17.42 -2.20 4.50
N ASP A 316 -18.24 -2.16 3.44
CA ASP A 316 -19.67 -1.89 3.52
C ASP A 316 -20.40 -2.97 4.34
N THR A 317 -20.01 -4.25 4.20
CA THR A 317 -20.56 -5.32 5.03
C THR A 317 -20.28 -5.09 6.51
N ALA A 318 -19.03 -4.78 6.87
CA ALA A 318 -18.66 -4.55 8.27
C ALA A 318 -19.36 -3.32 8.86
N LYS A 319 -19.44 -2.21 8.10
CA LYS A 319 -20.17 -1.00 8.52
C LYS A 319 -21.67 -1.22 8.62
N THR A 320 -22.26 -2.02 7.74
CA THR A 320 -23.67 -2.43 7.86
C THR A 320 -23.92 -3.24 9.13
N ILE A 321 -23.07 -4.23 9.43
CA ILE A 321 -23.16 -5.02 10.66
C ILE A 321 -23.04 -4.14 11.90
N LEU A 322 -22.04 -3.24 11.93
CA LEU A 322 -21.85 -2.30 13.03
C LEU A 322 -23.07 -1.40 13.21
N THR A 323 -23.58 -0.82 12.12
CA THR A 323 -24.73 0.11 12.16
C THR A 323 -25.99 -0.59 12.66
N LEU A 324 -26.29 -1.80 12.18
CA LEU A 324 -27.44 -2.57 12.63
C LEU A 324 -27.36 -2.88 14.13
N ARG A 325 -26.18 -3.26 14.64
CA ARG A 325 -26.00 -3.51 16.08
C ARG A 325 -26.14 -2.26 16.93
N LEU A 326 -25.61 -1.12 16.46
CA LEU A 326 -25.81 0.18 17.14
C LEU A 326 -27.27 0.64 17.16
N LEU A 327 -28.13 0.05 16.30
CA LEU A 327 -29.58 0.25 16.25
C LEU A 327 -30.35 -0.91 16.89
N ASP A 328 -29.73 -1.66 17.80
CA ASP A 328 -30.29 -2.79 18.54
C ASP A 328 -30.85 -3.91 17.63
N ARG A 329 -30.19 -4.14 16.48
CA ARG A 329 -30.43 -5.29 15.60
C ARG A 329 -29.23 -6.23 15.59
N GLU A 330 -29.40 -7.38 16.23
CA GLU A 330 -28.40 -8.45 16.19
C GLU A 330 -28.33 -9.11 14.81
N VAL A 331 -27.11 -9.18 14.28
CA VAL A 331 -26.76 -9.83 13.02
C VAL A 331 -25.44 -10.59 13.17
N SER A 332 -25.26 -11.69 12.43
CA SER A 332 -24.04 -12.50 12.50
C SER A 332 -22.90 -11.88 11.69
N CYS A 333 -21.66 -12.07 12.15
CA CYS A 333 -20.46 -11.76 11.35
C CYS A 333 -20.06 -12.90 10.41
N ASP A 334 -20.60 -14.11 10.59
CA ASP A 334 -20.14 -15.32 9.88
C ASP A 334 -20.11 -15.17 8.35
N PRO A 335 -21.16 -14.63 7.68
CA PRO A 335 -21.13 -14.50 6.22
C PRO A 335 -20.01 -13.59 5.71
N MET A 336 -19.70 -12.52 6.46
CA MET A 336 -18.58 -11.63 6.16
C MET A 336 -17.24 -12.36 6.31
N LEU A 337 -17.09 -13.16 7.36
CA LEU A 337 -15.89 -13.97 7.59
C LEU A 337 -15.70 -14.99 6.45
N ASP A 338 -16.75 -15.74 6.12
CA ASP A 338 -16.71 -16.75 5.06
C ASP A 338 -16.32 -16.16 3.69
N ALA A 339 -16.78 -14.93 3.38
CA ALA A 339 -16.51 -14.28 2.12
C ALA A 339 -15.11 -13.64 2.04
N PHE A 340 -14.66 -13.01 3.13
CA PHE A 340 -13.57 -12.03 3.09
C PHE A 340 -12.36 -12.39 3.97
N GLU A 341 -12.46 -13.38 4.85
CA GLU A 341 -11.33 -13.80 5.70
C GLU A 341 -10.22 -14.46 4.86
N THR A 342 -8.98 -14.03 5.10
CA THR A 342 -7.77 -14.68 4.58
C THR A 342 -6.94 -15.25 5.72
N ARG A 343 -5.78 -15.83 5.40
CA ARG A 343 -4.84 -16.33 6.41
C ARG A 343 -4.36 -15.24 7.36
N HIS A 344 -4.17 -14.00 6.88
CA HIS A 344 -3.47 -12.95 7.63
C HIS A 344 -4.28 -11.66 7.85
N HIS A 345 -5.32 -11.42 7.07
CA HIS A 345 -6.13 -10.20 7.09
C HIS A 345 -7.50 -10.44 6.44
N PHE A 346 -8.32 -9.41 6.32
CA PHE A 346 -9.58 -9.43 5.57
C PHE A 346 -9.43 -8.66 4.26
N ARG A 347 -9.78 -9.30 3.15
CA ARG A 347 -9.74 -8.65 1.83
C ARG A 347 -11.00 -7.82 1.61
N THR A 348 -10.91 -6.63 1.00
CA THR A 348 -12.11 -5.83 0.67
C THR A 348 -12.95 -6.55 -0.38
N TYR A 349 -12.34 -6.90 -1.52
CA TYR A 349 -12.98 -7.67 -2.59
C TYR A 349 -12.27 -9.01 -2.83
N PRO A 350 -12.98 -10.03 -3.36
CA PRO A 350 -12.33 -11.23 -3.88
C PRO A 350 -11.26 -10.89 -4.93
N HIS A 351 -10.09 -11.52 -4.85
CA HIS A 351 -8.96 -11.34 -5.79
C HIS A 351 -8.30 -9.95 -5.80
N GLU A 352 -8.46 -9.13 -4.76
CA GLU A 352 -7.70 -7.88 -4.65
C GLU A 352 -6.19 -8.12 -4.50
N ARG A 353 -5.38 -7.18 -5.01
CA ARG A 353 -3.91 -7.22 -4.90
C ARG A 353 -3.41 -6.71 -3.56
N ASP A 354 -3.89 -5.53 -3.16
CA ASP A 354 -3.43 -4.81 -1.99
C ASP A 354 -4.54 -4.72 -0.92
N PRO A 355 -4.25 -5.09 0.34
CA PRO A 355 -5.22 -5.03 1.41
C PRO A 355 -5.54 -3.58 1.79
N SER A 356 -6.79 -3.31 2.19
CA SER A 356 -7.17 -2.01 2.74
C SER A 356 -7.02 -1.98 4.25
N PHE A 357 -6.41 -0.89 4.74
CA PHE A 357 -6.26 -0.65 6.17
C PHE A 357 -7.63 -0.28 6.78
N SER A 358 -8.37 0.62 6.13
CA SER A 358 -9.69 1.08 6.61
C SER A 358 -10.72 -0.07 6.66
N ALA A 359 -10.76 -0.94 5.65
CA ALA A 359 -11.64 -2.11 5.64
C ALA A 359 -11.33 -3.07 6.80
N ASN A 360 -10.04 -3.29 7.12
CA ASN A 360 -9.68 -4.13 8.27
C ASN A 360 -10.00 -3.46 9.62
N CYS A 361 -9.92 -2.12 9.72
CA CYS A 361 -10.43 -1.39 10.88
C CYS A 361 -11.95 -1.56 11.05
N ASN A 362 -12.72 -1.47 9.95
CA ASN A 362 -14.17 -1.62 10.00
C ASN A 362 -14.57 -3.07 10.32
N VAL A 363 -13.88 -4.07 9.77
CA VAL A 363 -14.06 -5.48 10.18
C VAL A 363 -13.76 -5.65 11.66
N LEU A 364 -12.66 -5.11 12.17
CA LEU A 364 -12.34 -5.17 13.60
C LEU A 364 -13.45 -4.53 14.43
N LEU A 365 -13.92 -3.33 14.05
CA LEU A 365 -15.04 -2.64 14.70
C LEU A 365 -16.32 -3.47 14.71
N ALA A 366 -16.64 -4.16 13.62
CA ALA A 366 -17.79 -5.07 13.57
C ALA A 366 -17.60 -6.23 14.57
N LEU A 367 -16.43 -6.86 14.60
CA LEU A 367 -16.17 -8.01 15.47
C LEU A 367 -16.19 -7.63 16.96
N VAL A 368 -15.55 -6.52 17.35
CA VAL A 368 -15.51 -6.04 18.75
C VAL A 368 -16.83 -5.42 19.21
N ASN A 369 -17.83 -5.31 18.34
CA ASN A 369 -19.18 -4.93 18.73
C ASN A 369 -20.18 -6.10 18.61
N ALA A 370 -19.71 -7.33 18.41
CA ALA A 370 -20.57 -8.51 18.43
C ALA A 370 -21.02 -8.86 19.85
N THR A 371 -22.25 -9.35 20.00
CA THR A 371 -22.76 -9.90 21.25
C THR A 371 -22.00 -11.15 21.69
N GLU A 372 -21.72 -12.05 20.74
CA GLU A 372 -20.90 -13.25 20.95
C GLU A 372 -19.41 -12.97 20.68
N VAL A 373 -18.86 -11.88 21.23
CA VAL A 373 -17.48 -11.42 20.92
C VAL A 373 -16.42 -12.52 21.10
N GLU A 374 -16.57 -13.39 22.11
CA GLU A 374 -15.63 -14.50 22.38
C GLU A 374 -15.55 -15.55 21.28
N ARG A 375 -16.60 -15.66 20.46
CA ARG A 375 -16.59 -16.56 19.30
C ARG A 375 -15.60 -16.08 18.24
N TYR A 376 -15.36 -14.77 18.19
CA TYR A 376 -14.58 -14.11 17.15
C TYR A 376 -13.17 -13.72 17.61
N THR A 377 -12.70 -14.22 18.77
CA THR A 377 -11.42 -13.77 19.33
C THR A 377 -10.23 -14.04 18.41
N ALA A 378 -10.24 -15.14 17.66
CA ALA A 378 -9.19 -15.44 16.68
C ALA A 378 -9.16 -14.43 15.52
N GLN A 379 -10.33 -14.00 15.05
CA GLN A 379 -10.49 -12.99 14.01
C GLN A 379 -10.13 -11.60 14.51
N ILE A 380 -10.46 -11.29 15.76
CA ILE A 380 -10.06 -10.05 16.44
C ILE A 380 -8.53 -9.98 16.54
N ASP A 381 -7.86 -11.02 17.05
CA ASP A 381 -6.39 -11.09 17.11
C ASP A 381 -5.76 -10.89 15.72
N LYS A 382 -6.31 -11.58 14.70
CA LYS A 382 -5.85 -11.46 13.31
C LYS A 382 -5.93 -10.02 12.79
N ALA A 383 -7.10 -9.39 12.89
CA ALA A 383 -7.29 -8.02 12.41
C ALA A 383 -6.41 -7.04 13.19
N SER A 384 -6.34 -7.15 14.52
CA SER A 384 -5.50 -6.30 15.36
C SER A 384 -4.00 -6.42 15.03
N ARG A 385 -3.49 -7.64 14.82
CA ARG A 385 -2.08 -7.85 14.43
C ARG A 385 -1.78 -7.32 13.04
N PHE A 386 -2.69 -7.51 12.09
CA PHE A 386 -2.55 -6.95 10.75
C PHE A 386 -2.44 -5.43 10.81
N LEU A 387 -3.38 -4.76 11.49
CA LEU A 387 -3.41 -3.30 11.62
C LEU A 387 -2.16 -2.77 12.33
N TYR A 388 -1.76 -3.40 13.44
CA TYR A 388 -0.53 -3.04 14.15
C TYR A 388 0.71 -3.15 13.25
N THR A 389 0.86 -4.28 12.55
CA THR A 389 2.00 -4.53 11.66
C THR A 389 2.04 -3.53 10.50
N GLN A 390 0.90 -3.28 9.86
CA GLN A 390 0.81 -2.31 8.76
C GLN A 390 1.19 -0.90 9.22
N PHE A 391 0.68 -0.47 10.38
CA PHE A 391 1.01 0.85 10.93
C PHE A 391 2.50 0.99 11.30
N ARG A 392 3.08 -0.04 11.92
CA ARG A 392 4.52 -0.05 12.26
C ARG A 392 5.39 0.03 11.02
N ASN A 393 5.05 -0.73 9.97
CA ASN A 393 5.79 -0.73 8.71
C ASN A 393 5.66 0.59 7.94
N SER A 394 4.58 1.35 8.14
CA SER A 394 4.33 2.59 7.40
C SER A 394 5.04 3.81 7.99
N GLN A 395 5.74 3.70 9.14
CA GLN A 395 6.38 4.82 9.84
C GLN A 395 5.41 6.00 10.05
N LEU A 396 4.23 5.75 10.61
CA LEU A 396 3.12 6.69 10.79
C LEU A 396 2.39 7.12 9.51
N ASN A 397 2.91 6.83 8.31
CA ASN A 397 2.27 7.21 7.05
C ASN A 397 1.39 6.09 6.47
N VAL A 398 0.39 5.64 7.23
CA VAL A 398 -0.56 4.63 6.74
C VAL A 398 -1.32 5.19 5.55
N ARG A 399 -1.16 4.53 4.40
CA ARG A 399 -1.93 4.82 3.19
C ARG A 399 -3.10 3.85 3.11
N ASP A 400 -4.27 4.38 2.77
CA ASP A 400 -5.43 3.58 2.44
C ASP A 400 -5.89 3.88 1.00
N LYS A 401 -6.50 2.89 0.36
CA LYS A 401 -6.89 2.98 -1.05
C LYS A 401 -8.22 3.74 -1.27
N TRP A 402 -9.01 3.95 -0.21
CA TRP A 402 -10.34 4.53 -0.29
C TRP A 402 -10.41 5.98 0.24
N ASN A 403 -9.42 6.41 1.03
CA ASN A 403 -9.32 7.78 1.52
C ASN A 403 -7.86 8.23 1.59
N LEU A 404 -7.57 9.41 1.04
CA LEU A 404 -6.22 9.95 0.95
C LEU A 404 -5.68 10.52 2.27
N SER A 405 -6.55 10.84 3.24
CA SER A 405 -6.10 11.38 4.51
C SER A 405 -5.65 10.26 5.46
N PRO A 406 -4.41 10.29 5.98
CA PRO A 406 -3.99 9.34 7.01
C PRO A 406 -4.82 9.48 8.29
N PHE A 407 -5.36 10.67 8.56
CA PHE A 407 -6.18 10.92 9.76
C PHE A 407 -7.48 10.13 9.75
N TYR A 408 -8.03 9.82 8.58
CA TYR A 408 -9.19 8.92 8.46
C TYR A 408 -8.86 7.51 9.00
N SER A 409 -7.73 6.95 8.57
CA SER A 409 -7.24 5.65 9.02
C SER A 409 -6.92 5.65 10.52
N TRP A 410 -6.33 6.73 11.03
CA TRP A 410 -6.01 6.88 12.45
C TRP A 410 -7.27 6.95 13.32
N MET A 411 -8.29 7.67 12.85
CA MET A 411 -9.58 7.75 13.54
C MET A 411 -10.23 6.37 13.67
N LEU A 412 -10.28 5.59 12.59
CA LEU A 412 -10.86 4.25 12.63
C LEU A 412 -10.07 3.31 13.55
N MET A 413 -8.73 3.39 13.50
CA MET A 413 -7.87 2.61 14.39
C MET A 413 -8.09 2.98 15.86
N ALA A 414 -8.17 4.28 16.18
CA ALA A 414 -8.46 4.75 17.53
C ALA A 414 -9.82 4.28 18.04
N GLN A 415 -10.85 4.32 17.19
CA GLN A 415 -12.17 3.77 17.50
C GLN A 415 -12.10 2.27 17.83
N ALA A 416 -11.44 1.49 16.98
CA ALA A 416 -11.35 0.05 17.13
C ALA A 416 -10.57 -0.35 18.38
N VAL A 417 -9.41 0.29 18.61
CA VAL A 417 -8.55 0.03 19.77
C VAL A 417 -9.22 0.46 21.07
N ALA A 418 -9.86 1.63 21.12
CA ALA A 418 -10.58 2.08 22.32
C ALA A 418 -11.67 1.07 22.71
N ARG A 419 -12.46 0.60 21.74
CA ARG A 419 -13.51 -0.39 22.00
C ARG A 419 -12.94 -1.75 22.44
N LEU A 420 -11.86 -2.22 21.80
CA LEU A 420 -11.19 -3.46 22.18
C LEU A 420 -10.61 -3.39 23.60
N TRP A 421 -9.99 -2.25 23.93
CA TRP A 421 -9.45 -1.97 25.26
C TRP A 421 -10.53 -2.01 26.33
N ASP A 422 -11.68 -1.38 26.09
CA ASP A 422 -12.81 -1.37 27.03
C ASP A 422 -13.35 -2.79 27.27
N LEU A 423 -13.52 -3.58 26.20
CA LEU A 423 -13.97 -4.97 26.32
C LEU A 423 -13.00 -5.82 27.13
N TRP A 424 -11.70 -5.66 26.89
CA TRP A 424 -10.67 -6.39 27.62
C TRP A 424 -10.66 -6.02 29.11
N HIS A 425 -10.86 -4.74 29.45
CA HIS A 425 -11.01 -4.30 30.85
C HIS A 425 -12.28 -4.81 31.53
N GLN A 426 -13.34 -5.03 30.76
CA GLN A 426 -14.60 -5.61 31.25
C GLN A 426 -14.54 -7.14 31.38
N GLY A 427 -13.39 -7.76 31.10
CA GLY A 427 -13.17 -9.20 31.22
C GLY A 427 -13.56 -10.01 29.98
N GLY A 428 -13.86 -9.36 28.85
CA GLY A 428 -14.02 -10.02 27.54
C GLY A 428 -12.68 -10.25 26.84
N VAL A 429 -12.67 -11.13 25.84
CA VAL A 429 -11.56 -11.44 24.92
C VAL A 429 -10.21 -11.68 25.63
N GLN A 430 -10.24 -12.29 26.81
CA GLN A 430 -9.05 -12.52 27.66
C GLN A 430 -8.03 -13.49 27.07
N SER A 431 -8.40 -14.23 26.02
CA SER A 431 -7.48 -15.10 25.28
C SER A 431 -6.56 -14.33 24.33
N LEU A 432 -6.82 -13.04 24.08
CA LEU A 432 -5.90 -12.16 23.36
C LEU A 432 -4.60 -11.95 24.15
N SER A 433 -3.51 -11.71 23.42
CA SER A 433 -2.23 -11.40 24.06
C SER A 433 -2.34 -10.11 24.87
N ASN A 434 -1.98 -10.18 26.16
CA ASN A 434 -1.84 -9.00 27.00
C ASN A 434 -0.84 -8.01 26.41
N GLU A 435 0.22 -8.46 25.74
CA GLU A 435 1.18 -7.58 25.08
C GLU A 435 0.51 -6.74 23.97
N LEU A 436 -0.36 -7.38 23.17
CA LEU A 436 -1.06 -6.72 22.07
C LEU A 436 -2.03 -5.65 22.58
N VAL A 437 -2.91 -6.02 23.51
CA VAL A 437 -3.98 -5.13 23.98
C VAL A 437 -3.46 -4.13 25.00
N ALA A 438 -2.60 -4.54 25.93
CA ALA A 438 -2.14 -3.70 27.04
C ALA A 438 -0.96 -2.78 26.70
N THR A 439 -0.20 -3.05 25.62
CA THR A 439 1.06 -2.36 25.34
C THR A 439 1.19 -1.92 23.87
N GLU A 440 1.07 -2.85 22.92
CA GLU A 440 1.32 -2.55 21.49
C GLU A 440 0.30 -1.56 20.91
N LEU A 441 -0.99 -1.85 21.05
CA LEU A 441 -2.06 -1.00 20.50
C LEU A 441 -2.16 0.37 21.22
N PRO A 442 -2.08 0.47 22.55
CA PRO A 442 -2.02 1.77 23.23
C PRO A 442 -0.78 2.58 22.86
N GLY A 443 0.40 1.94 22.76
CA GLY A 443 1.63 2.64 22.38
C GLY A 443 1.53 3.27 20.98
N LEU A 444 0.88 2.57 20.05
CA LEU A 444 0.57 3.09 18.72
C LEU A 444 -0.36 4.31 18.77
N LEU A 445 -1.39 4.30 19.62
CA LEU A 445 -2.26 5.46 19.82
C LEU A 445 -1.52 6.66 20.43
N SER A 446 -0.63 6.43 21.40
CA SER A 446 0.18 7.50 21.99
C SER A 446 1.08 8.17 20.94
N GLU A 447 1.60 7.41 19.96
CA GLU A 447 2.35 7.97 18.83
C GLU A 447 1.48 8.81 17.89
N MET A 448 0.27 8.33 17.55
CA MET A 448 -0.70 9.12 16.78
C MET A 448 -1.07 10.43 17.49
N VAL A 449 -1.35 10.35 18.80
CA VAL A 449 -1.66 11.50 19.65
C VAL A 449 -0.53 12.51 19.64
N ALA A 450 0.71 12.07 19.87
CA ALA A 450 1.87 12.95 19.86
C ALA A 450 2.03 13.65 18.51
N CYS A 451 1.79 12.93 17.42
CA CYS A 451 1.82 13.47 16.07
C CYS A 451 0.73 14.53 15.86
N LEU A 452 -0.53 14.22 16.20
CA LEU A 452 -1.67 15.13 16.02
C LEU A 452 -1.51 16.42 16.83
N VAL A 453 -1.09 16.32 18.10
CA VAL A 453 -0.87 17.49 18.95
C VAL A 453 0.21 18.40 18.37
N ASN A 454 1.28 17.83 17.79
CA ASN A 454 2.38 18.61 17.21
C ASN A 454 2.07 19.18 15.82
N GLN A 455 1.19 18.54 15.04
CA GLN A 455 0.85 18.94 13.67
C GLN A 455 -0.36 19.89 13.58
N GLN A 456 -0.99 20.24 14.71
CA GLN A 456 -2.15 21.12 14.69
C GLN A 456 -1.79 22.53 14.18
N ASN A 457 -2.53 23.02 13.18
CA ASN A 457 -2.33 24.36 12.63
C ASN A 457 -2.59 25.45 13.68
N THR A 458 -2.11 26.67 13.42
CA THR A 458 -2.34 27.83 14.30
C THR A 458 -3.83 28.15 14.45
N THR A 459 -4.61 27.96 13.38
CA THR A 459 -6.08 28.06 13.33
C THR A 459 -6.80 27.02 14.19
N GLY A 460 -6.11 25.95 14.62
CA GLY A 460 -6.71 24.81 15.32
C GLY A 460 -7.12 23.65 14.39
N SER A 461 -7.04 23.84 13.07
CA SER A 461 -7.35 22.78 12.09
C SER A 461 -6.22 21.77 11.91
N TRP A 462 -6.52 20.66 11.24
CA TRP A 462 -5.55 19.72 10.68
C TRP A 462 -5.66 19.69 9.15
N GLY A 463 -4.65 19.09 8.52
CA GLY A 463 -4.51 19.06 7.07
C GLY A 463 -3.79 20.29 6.51
N ALA A 464 -3.15 20.12 5.35
CA ALA A 464 -2.31 21.16 4.74
C ALA A 464 -3.07 22.45 4.39
N ARG A 465 -4.38 22.36 4.18
CA ARG A 465 -5.26 23.49 3.85
C ARG A 465 -6.29 23.81 4.95
N GLY A 466 -6.17 23.16 6.11
CA GLY A 466 -7.22 23.21 7.13
C GLY A 466 -8.51 22.55 6.64
N SER A 467 -8.47 21.25 6.36
CA SER A 467 -9.66 20.52 5.94
C SER A 467 -10.64 20.36 7.10
N ARG A 468 -11.94 20.45 6.80
CA ARG A 468 -13.02 20.19 7.75
C ARG A 468 -13.02 18.72 8.16
N GLU A 469 -13.02 17.81 7.19
CA GLU A 469 -13.03 16.37 7.45
C GLU A 469 -11.77 15.92 8.21
N GLU A 470 -10.58 16.36 7.78
CA GLU A 470 -9.33 16.02 8.45
C GLU A 470 -9.29 16.51 9.89
N THR A 471 -9.83 17.71 10.15
CA THR A 471 -9.96 18.24 11.51
C THR A 471 -10.93 17.41 12.34
N ALA A 472 -12.07 16.99 11.77
CA ALA A 472 -13.01 16.11 12.45
C ALA A 472 -12.38 14.74 12.78
N TYR A 473 -11.64 14.15 11.84
CA TYR A 473 -10.90 12.89 12.04
C TYR A 473 -9.87 13.02 13.17
N ALA A 474 -9.08 14.10 13.17
CA ALA A 474 -8.10 14.36 14.22
C ALA A 474 -8.74 14.53 15.60
N VAL A 475 -9.82 15.33 15.70
CA VAL A 475 -10.55 15.53 16.96
C VAL A 475 -11.14 14.22 17.47
N LEU A 476 -11.74 13.39 16.59
CA LEU A 476 -12.26 12.08 16.96
C LEU A 476 -11.14 11.14 17.43
N THR A 477 -10.03 11.07 16.70
CA THR A 477 -8.85 10.26 17.09
C THR A 477 -8.39 10.61 18.50
N LEU A 478 -8.19 11.90 18.76
CA LEU A 478 -7.81 12.43 20.07
C LEU A 478 -8.86 12.08 21.14
N ALA A 479 -10.15 12.26 20.84
CA ALA A 479 -11.24 11.97 21.76
C ALA A 479 -11.31 10.49 22.18
N TYR A 480 -11.10 9.56 21.23
CA TYR A 480 -11.04 8.13 21.52
C TYR A 480 -9.77 7.73 22.28
N ALA A 481 -8.67 8.46 22.13
CA ALA A 481 -7.42 8.18 22.82
C ALA A 481 -7.39 8.66 24.28
N VAL A 482 -8.14 9.73 24.64
CA VAL A 482 -8.13 10.33 26.00
C VAL A 482 -8.27 9.29 27.13
N PRO A 483 -9.23 8.33 27.09
CA PRO A 483 -9.41 7.37 28.19
C PRO A 483 -8.24 6.40 28.38
N LEU A 484 -7.41 6.21 27.34
CA LEU A 484 -6.29 5.27 27.34
C LEU A 484 -4.99 5.91 27.86
N GLU A 485 -4.97 7.24 28.01
CA GLU A 485 -3.76 8.00 28.36
C GLU A 485 -3.60 8.19 29.87
N ALA A 486 -2.51 7.64 30.42
CA ALA A 486 -2.25 7.66 31.86
C ALA A 486 -1.73 9.03 32.36
N SER A 487 -0.92 9.74 31.56
CA SER A 487 -0.32 11.02 31.96
C SER A 487 -1.36 12.14 32.01
N ARG A 488 -1.34 12.93 33.09
CA ARG A 488 -2.20 14.11 33.23
C ARG A 488 -1.78 15.20 32.23
N GLU A 489 -0.49 15.37 32.00
CA GLU A 489 0.07 16.34 31.07
C GLU A 489 -0.35 16.03 29.63
N THR A 490 -0.23 14.76 29.21
CA THR A 490 -0.68 14.32 27.89
C THR A 490 -2.19 14.51 27.73
N ARG A 491 -3.00 14.11 28.72
CA ARG A 491 -4.46 14.35 28.69
C ARG A 491 -4.81 15.83 28.56
N GLN A 492 -4.08 16.72 29.23
CA GLN A 492 -4.30 18.16 29.13
C GLN A 492 -3.92 18.71 27.75
N ALA A 493 -2.82 18.24 27.17
CA ALA A 493 -2.40 18.60 25.82
C ALA A 493 -3.44 18.16 24.77
N ILE A 494 -3.94 16.92 24.89
CA ILE A 494 -5.01 16.39 24.05
C ILE A 494 -6.26 17.25 24.16
N ARG A 495 -6.73 17.54 25.38
CA ARG A 495 -7.91 18.38 25.62
C ARG A 495 -7.77 19.77 25.00
N THR A 496 -6.60 20.38 25.12
CA THR A 496 -6.31 21.68 24.52
C THR A 496 -6.42 21.62 22.99
N ALA A 497 -5.84 20.58 22.38
CA ALA A 497 -5.92 20.35 20.95
C ALA A 497 -7.38 20.10 20.48
N ILE A 498 -8.15 19.29 21.21
CA ILE A 498 -9.58 19.05 20.95
C ILE A 498 -10.38 20.35 21.00
N VAL A 499 -10.17 21.21 22.01
CA VAL A 499 -10.88 22.49 22.13
C VAL A 499 -10.60 23.40 20.93
N ARG A 500 -9.34 23.51 20.52
CA ARG A 500 -8.94 24.31 19.35
C ARG A 500 -9.52 23.77 18.05
N GLY A 501 -9.48 22.46 17.84
CA GLY A 501 -10.07 21.81 16.66
C GLY A 501 -11.58 21.96 16.61
N SER A 502 -12.25 21.80 17.75
CA SER A 502 -13.70 21.99 17.85
C SER A 502 -14.12 23.44 17.61
N ALA A 503 -13.33 24.41 18.08
CA ALA A 503 -13.58 25.83 17.81
C ALA A 503 -13.44 26.14 16.31
N TYR A 504 -12.45 25.55 15.63
CA TYR A 504 -12.31 25.65 14.18
C TYR A 504 -13.52 25.07 13.46
N LEU A 505 -13.92 23.82 13.77
CA LEU A 505 -15.08 23.17 13.16
C LEU A 505 -16.38 23.96 13.37
N ALA A 506 -16.59 24.50 14.56
CA ALA A 506 -17.76 25.31 14.89
C ALA A 506 -17.77 26.70 14.21
N SER A 507 -16.63 27.15 13.69
CA SER A 507 -16.52 28.44 12.98
C SER A 507 -16.83 28.35 11.48
N LEU A 508 -16.88 27.14 10.93
CA LEU A 508 -17.17 26.91 9.52
C LEU A 508 -18.68 26.91 9.29
N ASP A 509 -19.12 27.58 8.22
CA ASP A 509 -20.51 27.50 7.81
C ASP A 509 -20.81 26.13 7.18
N CYS A 510 -22.06 25.67 7.25
CA CYS A 510 -22.48 24.50 6.47
C CYS A 510 -22.33 24.84 4.96
N GLY A 511 -21.39 24.18 4.27
CA GLY A 511 -21.11 24.41 2.85
C GLY A 511 -19.76 25.08 2.50
N ASP A 512 -18.96 25.54 3.48
CA ASP A 512 -17.58 25.97 3.19
C ASP A 512 -16.74 24.77 2.71
N GLY A 513 -16.54 24.68 1.40
CA GLY A 513 -15.61 23.79 0.69
C GLY A 513 -15.77 22.29 1.00
N ILE A 514 -16.26 21.51 0.03
CA ILE A 514 -16.27 20.04 0.16
C ILE A 514 -14.85 19.51 -0.02
N ASP A 515 -14.30 18.90 1.03
CA ASP A 515 -13.03 18.19 1.00
C ASP A 515 -13.16 16.93 0.13
N ARG A 516 -12.32 16.82 -0.90
CA ARG A 516 -12.32 15.68 -1.83
C ARG A 516 -11.26 14.66 -1.43
N LEU A 517 -11.51 13.94 -0.35
CA LEU A 517 -10.56 13.00 0.26
C LEU A 517 -10.83 11.54 -0.12
N TRP A 518 -12.04 11.23 -0.57
CA TRP A 518 -12.47 9.88 -0.89
C TRP A 518 -12.05 9.50 -2.31
N VAL A 519 -11.68 8.24 -2.51
CA VAL A 519 -11.12 7.74 -3.76
C VAL A 519 -12.13 6.85 -4.48
N GLU A 520 -12.41 7.18 -5.74
CA GLU A 520 -13.14 6.35 -6.70
C GLU A 520 -12.27 6.25 -7.99
N LYS A 521 -12.79 6.50 -9.19
CA LYS A 521 -12.01 6.72 -10.43
C LYS A 521 -11.24 8.02 -10.38
N VAL A 522 -11.83 9.01 -9.72
CA VAL A 522 -11.22 10.28 -9.33
C VAL A 522 -11.69 10.59 -7.91
N THR A 523 -10.96 11.45 -7.20
CA THR A 523 -11.36 11.78 -5.84
C THR A 523 -12.65 12.59 -5.78
N TYR A 524 -13.48 12.29 -4.78
CA TYR A 524 -14.76 12.94 -4.53
C TYR A 524 -14.85 13.36 -3.06
N GLY A 525 -15.81 14.24 -2.77
CA GLY A 525 -16.24 14.52 -1.41
C GLY A 525 -17.73 14.24 -1.23
N SER A 526 -18.14 14.07 0.02
CA SER A 526 -19.55 13.85 0.38
C SER A 526 -19.92 14.82 1.50
N GLU A 527 -20.86 15.72 1.21
CA GLU A 527 -21.31 16.73 2.17
C GLU A 527 -21.91 16.08 3.43
N VAL A 528 -22.69 15.01 3.25
CA VAL A 528 -23.36 14.31 4.36
C VAL A 528 -22.36 13.59 5.26
N LEU A 529 -21.27 13.04 4.70
CA LEU A 529 -20.22 12.41 5.50
C LEU A 529 -19.40 13.47 6.24
N SER A 530 -19.01 14.55 5.55
CA SER A 530 -18.29 15.67 6.14
C SER A 530 -19.04 16.25 7.35
N GLU A 531 -20.36 16.41 7.20
CA GLU A 531 -21.24 16.86 8.28
C GLU A 531 -21.36 15.83 9.41
N ALA A 532 -21.53 14.53 9.10
CA ALA A 532 -21.60 13.47 10.10
C ALA A 532 -20.35 13.43 10.98
N TYR A 533 -19.16 13.50 10.37
CA TYR A 533 -17.89 13.52 11.10
C TYR A 533 -17.73 14.79 11.94
N THR A 534 -18.12 15.94 11.40
CA THR A 534 -18.08 17.21 12.12
C THR A 534 -18.98 17.17 13.35
N LEU A 535 -20.24 16.74 13.20
CA LEU A 535 -21.18 16.60 14.31
C LEU A 535 -20.68 15.60 15.36
N ALA A 536 -20.14 14.46 14.93
CA ALA A 536 -19.57 13.46 15.82
C ALA A 536 -18.37 14.00 16.62
N ALA A 537 -17.46 14.73 15.96
CA ALA A 537 -16.31 15.35 16.60
C ALA A 537 -16.74 16.36 17.67
N LEU A 538 -17.68 17.25 17.35
CA LEU A 538 -18.23 18.24 18.28
C LEU A 538 -18.96 17.58 19.46
N LYS A 539 -19.74 16.53 19.21
CA LYS A 539 -20.46 15.79 20.26
C LYS A 539 -19.51 15.08 21.22
N LYS A 540 -18.51 14.36 20.72
CA LYS A 540 -17.50 13.69 21.55
C LYS A 540 -16.67 14.71 22.34
N ALA A 541 -16.28 15.82 21.73
CA ALA A 541 -15.57 16.90 22.41
C ALA A 541 -16.42 17.50 23.54
N ALA A 542 -17.71 17.73 23.31
CA ALA A 542 -18.62 18.26 24.34
C ALA A 542 -18.73 17.31 25.54
N ASN A 543 -18.97 16.01 25.30
CA ASN A 543 -19.10 15.02 26.37
C ASN A 543 -17.81 14.94 27.23
N LEU A 544 -16.64 14.91 26.59
CA LEU A 544 -15.34 14.84 27.29
C LEU A 544 -15.05 16.06 28.17
N LEU A 545 -15.58 17.23 27.81
CA LEU A 545 -15.39 18.48 28.57
C LEU A 545 -16.38 18.61 29.74
N GLU A 546 -17.49 17.88 29.72
CA GLU A 546 -18.47 17.85 30.82
C GLU A 546 -18.05 16.91 31.96
N GLU A 547 -17.32 15.83 31.67
CA GLU A 547 -16.96 14.78 32.65
C GLU A 547 -15.85 15.18 33.66
N GLU A 548 -15.00 16.18 33.37
CA GLU A 548 -13.98 16.69 34.31
C GLU A 548 -13.82 18.22 34.26
N PRO A 549 -14.58 18.98 35.07
CA PRO A 549 -14.47 20.44 35.14
C PRO A 549 -13.27 20.87 35.99
N GLU A 550 -12.03 20.49 35.63
CA GLU A 550 -10.83 21.14 36.19
C GLU A 550 -10.44 22.35 35.34
N SER A 551 -10.28 23.49 36.03
CA SER A 551 -10.10 24.83 35.49
C SER A 551 -8.99 24.94 34.44
N VAL A 552 -9.37 24.92 33.16
CA VAL A 552 -8.52 25.42 32.07
C VAL A 552 -8.53 26.95 32.13
N GLN A 553 -7.62 27.55 32.91
CA GLN A 553 -7.28 28.96 32.71
C GLN A 553 -6.37 29.08 31.48
N VAL A 554 -6.99 29.26 30.31
CA VAL A 554 -6.31 29.85 29.16
C VAL A 554 -6.10 31.32 29.50
N ASN A 555 -4.85 31.72 29.78
CA ASN A 555 -4.50 33.14 29.81
C ASN A 555 -4.76 33.71 28.41
N GLY A 556 -5.88 34.43 28.28
CA GLY A 556 -6.26 35.18 27.10
C GLY A 556 -7.05 34.41 26.04
N VAL A 557 -8.26 33.93 26.37
CA VAL A 557 -9.49 34.07 25.54
C VAL A 557 -10.68 33.74 26.47
N SER A 558 -11.40 34.78 26.91
CA SER A 558 -12.71 34.62 27.55
C SER A 558 -13.79 34.84 26.49
N ALA A 559 -14.28 33.76 25.88
CA ALA A 559 -15.47 33.83 25.04
C ALA A 559 -16.73 33.88 25.92
N LYS A 560 -17.25 35.08 26.17
CA LYS A 560 -18.66 35.25 26.55
C LYS A 560 -19.44 35.45 25.25
N LEU A 561 -20.16 34.41 24.83
CA LEU A 561 -21.17 34.50 23.77
C LEU A 561 -22.40 35.23 24.31
N ASN A 562 -22.51 36.51 23.99
CA ASN A 562 -23.80 37.18 23.84
C ASN A 562 -23.81 37.82 22.45
N GLY A 563 -24.91 37.60 21.73
CA GLY A 563 -24.98 37.67 20.27
C GLY A 563 -24.61 39.01 19.62
N VAL A 564 -24.49 38.90 18.30
CA VAL A 564 -24.38 39.94 17.25
C VAL A 564 -22.96 40.44 16.94
N LYS A 565 -22.55 40.13 15.69
CA LYS A 565 -21.53 40.72 14.79
C LYS A 565 -20.21 41.22 15.39
N VAL A 566 -19.10 40.74 14.83
CA VAL A 566 -17.77 41.34 15.00
C VAL A 566 -17.25 41.81 13.63
N GLU A 567 -17.10 43.13 13.48
CA GLU A 567 -16.23 43.75 12.47
C GLU A 567 -14.77 43.70 12.97
N ILE A 568 -13.83 43.54 12.05
CA ILE A 568 -12.39 43.44 12.34
C ILE A 568 -11.74 44.79 12.05
N GLU A 569 -11.16 45.45 13.06
CA GLU A 569 -10.21 46.56 12.88
C GLU A 569 -8.79 46.10 13.23
N GLU A 570 -7.85 46.38 12.31
CA GLU A 570 -6.40 46.23 12.50
C GLU A 570 -5.89 47.26 13.52
N VAL A 571 -5.16 46.80 14.53
CA VAL A 571 -4.34 47.67 15.38
C VAL A 571 -2.88 47.53 15.00
N VAL A 572 -2.40 48.53 14.28
CA VAL A 572 -0.99 48.89 14.16
C VAL A 572 -0.53 49.41 15.53
N ASP A 573 0.54 48.85 16.09
CA ASP A 573 1.31 49.56 17.09
C ASP A 573 2.77 49.69 16.66
N SER A 574 3.28 50.89 16.88
CA SER A 574 4.50 51.45 16.32
C SER A 574 5.40 51.91 17.45
N SER A 575 6.71 51.86 17.20
CA SER A 575 7.82 52.31 18.07
C SER A 575 8.29 51.25 19.08
N THR A 576 9.55 50.81 19.08
CA THR A 576 10.78 51.63 19.05
C THR A 576 12.00 50.83 18.55
N ASN A 577 12.92 51.58 17.94
CA ASN A 577 14.21 51.19 17.35
C ASN A 577 15.16 50.42 18.30
N GLY A 578 15.92 49.47 17.73
CA GLY A 578 17.15 48.97 18.32
C GLY A 578 17.77 47.82 17.53
N GLN A 579 18.60 48.15 16.55
CA GLN A 579 19.33 47.19 15.72
C GLN A 579 20.70 46.84 16.36
N VAL A 580 21.11 45.58 16.14
CA VAL A 580 22.48 45.00 16.14
C VAL A 580 23.17 44.67 17.47
N GLN A 581 23.34 43.36 17.77
CA GLN A 581 24.61 42.60 17.68
C GLN A 581 24.55 41.28 18.48
N ALA A 582 24.96 40.18 17.84
CA ALA A 582 25.28 38.91 18.49
C ALA A 582 26.58 39.03 19.32
N PRO A 583 26.77 38.18 20.35
CA PRO A 583 27.97 37.36 20.31
C PRO A 583 27.82 35.92 20.83
N ASN A 584 28.74 35.11 20.27
CA ASN A 584 29.20 33.77 20.60
C ASN A 584 29.20 33.33 22.07
N GLY A 585 28.91 32.03 22.23
CA GLY A 585 29.76 31.08 22.96
C GLY A 585 29.46 30.87 24.44
N PHE A 586 29.14 29.64 24.84
CA PHE A 586 29.84 28.89 25.89
C PHE A 586 29.24 27.47 26.04
N GLN A 587 30.13 26.49 26.19
CA GLN A 587 29.86 25.06 26.42
C GLN A 587 29.27 24.80 27.82
N PRO A 588 28.47 23.74 28.04
CA PRO A 588 28.23 23.22 29.38
C PRO A 588 29.32 22.22 29.78
N LYS A 589 29.90 22.48 30.96
CA LYS A 589 30.78 21.57 31.69
C LYS A 589 30.01 20.34 32.17
N ILE A 590 30.68 19.20 32.03
CA ILE A 590 30.38 17.95 32.74
C ILE A 590 31.06 18.04 34.10
N ASP A 591 30.29 17.92 35.18
CA ASP A 591 30.80 17.58 36.51
C ASP A 591 30.18 16.24 36.93
N GLY A 592 31.05 15.28 37.23
CA GLY A 592 30.69 13.90 37.54
C GLY A 592 30.30 13.66 39.00
N VAL A 593 29.62 12.54 39.23
CA VAL A 593 29.58 11.85 40.53
C VAL A 593 29.74 10.35 40.28
N GLU A 594 30.68 9.78 41.02
CA GLU A 594 31.18 8.41 40.98
C GLU A 594 30.19 7.35 41.49
N SER A 595 30.43 6.14 41.00
CA SER A 595 29.92 4.84 41.48
C SER A 595 30.58 4.40 42.80
N ASP A 596 29.83 3.84 43.76
CA ASP A 596 30.02 2.44 44.21
C ASP A 596 28.93 1.92 45.21
N LYS A 597 28.47 0.69 44.94
CA LYS A 597 27.98 -0.43 45.78
C LYS A 597 27.26 -0.21 47.12
N SER A 598 26.02 -0.71 47.23
CA SER A 598 25.66 -2.10 47.67
C SER A 598 24.15 -2.24 48.00
N PRO A 599 23.53 -3.44 47.86
CA PRO A 599 22.07 -3.62 47.88
C PRO A 599 21.53 -4.04 49.26
N LEU A 600 20.29 -3.67 49.57
CA LEU A 600 19.52 -4.13 50.73
C LEU A 600 18.10 -4.58 50.31
N PRO A 601 17.44 -5.46 51.10
CA PRO A 601 16.97 -6.77 50.63
C PRO A 601 15.50 -6.78 50.20
N VAL A 602 15.19 -7.63 49.23
CA VAL A 602 13.82 -7.90 48.76
C VAL A 602 13.24 -9.06 49.57
N ALA A 603 12.11 -8.81 50.23
CA ALA A 603 11.26 -9.84 50.80
C ALA A 603 10.46 -10.52 49.68
N ASP A 604 10.62 -11.84 49.59
CA ASP A 604 9.91 -12.74 48.68
C ASP A 604 8.49 -13.01 49.19
N THR A 605 7.49 -12.68 48.36
CA THR A 605 6.21 -13.41 48.30
C THR A 605 5.70 -13.41 46.84
N GLY A 606 5.94 -14.51 46.12
CA GLY A 606 5.47 -14.79 44.75
C GLY A 606 3.94 -14.76 44.56
N ARG A 607 3.40 -14.73 43.32
CA ARG A 607 3.83 -15.39 42.08
C ARG A 607 3.62 -14.47 40.87
N HIS A 608 4.72 -14.12 40.18
CA HIS A 608 4.70 -13.48 38.87
C HIS A 608 4.87 -14.53 37.76
N CYS A 609 4.00 -14.51 36.74
CA CYS A 609 4.26 -15.21 35.48
C CYS A 609 5.45 -14.55 34.77
N ARG A 610 6.67 -15.04 35.05
CA ARG A 610 7.81 -14.84 34.15
C ARG A 610 7.52 -15.62 32.86
N PRO A 611 7.83 -15.09 31.66
CA PRO A 611 7.91 -15.95 30.48
C PRO A 611 8.82 -17.14 30.82
N PRO A 612 8.49 -18.37 30.37
CA PRO A 612 9.29 -19.54 30.67
C PRO A 612 10.75 -19.25 30.30
N ALA A 613 11.68 -19.53 31.22
CA ALA A 613 13.08 -19.25 31.00
C ALA A 613 13.56 -20.02 29.77
N TRP A 614 13.98 -19.30 28.74
CA TRP A 614 14.57 -19.89 27.54
C TRP A 614 15.88 -20.58 27.93
N THR A 615 15.93 -21.89 27.76
CA THR A 615 17.06 -22.72 28.17
C THR A 615 18.06 -22.88 27.04
N MET A 616 19.32 -23.15 27.39
CA MET A 616 20.36 -23.46 26.39
C MET A 616 20.03 -24.72 25.59
N GLU A 617 19.31 -25.68 26.18
CA GLU A 617 18.83 -26.87 25.48
C GLU A 617 17.80 -26.51 24.39
N GLN A 618 16.88 -25.57 24.68
CA GLN A 618 15.93 -25.08 23.67
C GLN A 618 16.62 -24.30 22.55
N GLU A 619 17.66 -23.51 22.88
CA GLU A 619 18.48 -22.82 21.87
C GLU A 619 19.16 -23.83 20.92
N GLN A 620 19.77 -24.89 21.48
CA GLN A 620 20.41 -25.95 20.69
C GLN A 620 19.43 -26.68 19.77
N ILE A 621 18.20 -26.91 20.22
CA ILE A 621 17.16 -27.55 19.39
C ILE A 621 16.82 -26.67 18.16
N LEU A 622 16.76 -25.35 18.32
CA LEU A 622 16.51 -24.42 17.21
C LEU A 622 17.69 -24.32 16.26
N LEU A 623 18.91 -24.30 16.79
CA LEU A 623 20.14 -24.16 16.00
C LEU A 623 20.64 -25.47 15.40
N GLY A 624 20.07 -26.62 15.76
CA GLY A 624 20.50 -27.94 15.27
C GLY A 624 20.76 -28.03 13.75
N PRO A 625 19.85 -27.59 12.86
CA PRO A 625 20.10 -27.57 11.42
C PRO A 625 21.26 -26.65 11.00
N PHE A 626 21.40 -25.50 11.64
CA PHE A 626 22.47 -24.54 11.40
C PHE A 626 23.83 -25.07 11.87
N GLU A 627 23.92 -25.54 13.10
CA GLU A 627 25.13 -26.15 13.68
C GLU A 627 25.57 -27.37 12.86
N TYR A 628 24.62 -28.19 12.39
CA TYR A 628 24.93 -29.31 11.50
C TYR A 628 25.64 -28.85 10.23
N LEU A 629 25.16 -27.80 9.57
CA LEU A 629 25.80 -27.29 8.35
C LEU A 629 27.17 -26.65 8.64
N GLU A 630 27.35 -26.01 9.80
CA GLU A 630 28.64 -25.47 10.24
C GLU A 630 29.71 -26.56 10.44
N THR A 631 29.33 -27.78 10.82
CA THR A 631 30.29 -28.89 10.94
C THR A 631 30.92 -29.31 9.61
N MET A 632 30.32 -28.89 8.49
CA MET A 632 30.84 -29.19 7.15
C MET A 632 31.84 -28.10 6.73
N PRO A 633 33.12 -28.42 6.46
CA PRO A 633 34.10 -27.41 6.09
C PRO A 633 33.78 -26.77 4.73
N GLY A 634 33.70 -25.42 4.71
CA GLY A 634 33.53 -24.63 3.48
C GLY A 634 34.85 -24.17 2.86
N LYS A 635 34.80 -23.53 1.69
CA LYS A 635 35.99 -23.00 0.98
C LYS A 635 36.56 -21.71 1.58
N GLY A 636 35.89 -21.09 2.56
CA GLY A 636 36.35 -19.89 3.27
C GLY A 636 36.54 -18.64 2.40
N ILE A 637 35.95 -18.59 1.20
CA ILE A 637 36.18 -17.53 0.21
C ILE A 637 35.66 -16.17 0.68
N ARG A 638 34.55 -16.13 1.43
CA ARG A 638 33.95 -14.89 1.96
C ARG A 638 34.84 -14.19 2.98
N SER A 639 35.39 -14.94 3.93
CA SER A 639 36.35 -14.40 4.91
C SER A 639 37.64 -13.92 4.21
N GLN A 640 38.10 -14.60 3.16
CA GLN A 640 39.22 -14.12 2.32
C GLN A 640 38.89 -12.78 1.64
N PHE A 641 37.66 -12.60 1.13
CA PHE A 641 37.21 -11.32 0.58
C PHE A 641 37.18 -10.22 1.63
N ILE A 642 36.62 -10.48 2.81
CA ILE A 642 36.59 -9.52 3.93
C ILE A 642 38.02 -9.09 4.28
N HIS A 643 38.96 -10.02 4.41
CA HIS A 643 40.36 -9.69 4.68
C HIS A 643 41.04 -8.93 3.51
N ALA A 644 40.73 -9.29 2.26
CA ALA A 644 41.23 -8.57 1.09
C ALA A 644 40.74 -7.11 1.09
N PHE A 645 39.44 -6.86 1.32
CA PHE A 645 38.91 -5.50 1.44
C PHE A 645 39.44 -4.76 2.66
N ASN A 646 39.66 -5.45 3.79
CA ASN A 646 40.18 -4.80 5.01
C ASN A 646 41.62 -4.31 4.84
N THR A 647 42.37 -4.88 3.90
CA THR A 647 43.69 -4.36 3.50
C THR A 647 43.58 -2.90 3.01
N TRP A 648 42.44 -2.51 2.44
CA TRP A 648 42.16 -1.13 2.01
C TRP A 648 41.30 -0.34 3.00
N LEU A 649 40.26 -0.95 3.56
CA LEU A 649 39.28 -0.28 4.43
C LEU A 649 39.75 -0.10 5.88
N GLN A 650 40.69 -0.92 6.36
CA GLN A 650 41.33 -0.78 7.68
C GLN A 650 40.34 -0.50 8.84
N ILE A 651 39.26 -1.26 8.92
CA ILE A 651 38.23 -1.08 9.95
C ILE A 651 38.73 -1.54 11.33
N PRO A 652 38.12 -1.07 12.44
CA PRO A 652 38.46 -1.55 13.78
C PRO A 652 38.33 -3.07 13.90
N GLY A 653 39.27 -3.71 14.62
CA GLY A 653 39.28 -5.17 14.76
C GLY A 653 37.99 -5.73 15.35
N THR A 654 37.37 -5.03 16.30
CA THR A 654 36.07 -5.40 16.87
C THR A 654 34.94 -5.35 15.84
N SER A 655 34.93 -4.33 14.97
CA SER A 655 33.93 -4.23 13.89
C SER A 655 34.16 -5.31 12.84
N LEU A 656 35.42 -5.65 12.54
CA LEU A 656 35.78 -6.72 11.61
C LEU A 656 35.28 -8.10 12.08
N GLU A 657 35.44 -8.40 13.37
CA GLU A 657 34.94 -9.65 13.97
C GLU A 657 33.41 -9.76 13.86
N VAL A 658 32.69 -8.67 14.11
CA VAL A 658 31.22 -8.63 13.98
C VAL A 658 30.80 -8.81 12.52
N VAL A 659 31.44 -8.12 11.56
CA VAL A 659 31.13 -8.26 10.14
C VAL A 659 31.40 -9.68 9.64
N ASP A 660 32.54 -10.28 9.99
CA ASP A 660 32.87 -11.66 9.60
C ASP A 660 31.85 -12.66 10.17
N LYS A 661 31.48 -12.50 11.45
CA LYS A 661 30.45 -13.32 12.12
C LYS A 661 29.09 -13.20 11.43
N VAL A 662 28.62 -11.99 11.17
CA VAL A 662 27.31 -11.74 10.53
C VAL A 662 27.26 -12.34 9.12
N VAL A 663 28.30 -12.09 8.32
CA VAL A 663 28.38 -12.62 6.95
C VAL A 663 28.43 -14.16 6.95
N SER A 664 29.11 -14.76 7.92
CA SER A 664 29.13 -16.22 8.09
C SER A 664 27.76 -16.78 8.47
N MET A 665 27.08 -16.16 9.46
CA MET A 665 25.74 -16.55 9.90
C MET A 665 24.74 -16.47 8.74
N LEU A 666 24.72 -15.35 8.02
CA LEU A 666 23.85 -15.16 6.87
C LEU A 666 24.14 -16.14 5.75
N HIS A 667 25.42 -16.41 5.48
CA HIS A 667 25.79 -17.37 4.45
C HIS A 667 25.28 -18.78 4.77
N THR A 668 25.51 -19.25 5.99
CA THR A 668 25.07 -20.60 6.41
C THR A 668 23.55 -20.67 6.45
N ALA A 669 22.89 -19.65 6.99
CA ALA A 669 21.43 -19.57 7.02
C ALA A 669 20.81 -19.57 5.61
N SER A 670 21.37 -18.80 4.68
CA SER A 670 20.85 -18.76 3.31
C SER A 670 21.05 -20.08 2.57
N LEU A 671 22.15 -20.82 2.82
CA LEU A 671 22.32 -22.16 2.27
C LEU A 671 21.28 -23.17 2.76
N LEU A 672 20.82 -23.06 4.02
CA LEU A 672 19.76 -23.93 4.53
C LEU A 672 18.43 -23.70 3.81
N VAL A 673 18.11 -22.44 3.55
CA VAL A 673 16.89 -22.03 2.84
C VAL A 673 16.99 -22.40 1.36
N ASP A 674 18.12 -22.11 0.72
CA ASP A 674 18.44 -22.47 -0.67
C ASP A 674 18.33 -23.98 -0.90
N ASP A 675 18.89 -24.81 0.00
CA ASP A 675 18.78 -26.28 -0.08
C ASP A 675 17.30 -26.75 -0.06
N ILE A 676 16.43 -26.04 0.66
CA ILE A 676 14.99 -26.35 0.67
C ILE A 676 14.33 -25.91 -0.63
N GLU A 677 14.63 -24.70 -1.09
CA GLU A 677 14.04 -24.10 -2.29
C GLU A 677 14.41 -24.89 -3.56
N ASP A 678 15.63 -25.42 -3.62
CA ASP A 678 16.14 -26.24 -4.71
C ASP A 678 15.91 -27.76 -4.50
N ASN A 679 15.36 -28.15 -3.34
CA ASN A 679 15.10 -29.54 -2.96
C ASN A 679 16.37 -30.43 -3.02
N SER A 680 17.53 -29.83 -2.75
CA SER A 680 18.85 -30.45 -2.91
C SER A 680 19.00 -31.67 -1.98
N ASN A 681 19.60 -32.74 -2.51
CA ASN A 681 19.82 -33.97 -1.74
C ASN A 681 21.12 -33.93 -0.93
N LEU A 682 22.15 -33.33 -1.51
CA LEU A 682 23.51 -33.34 -0.95
C LEU A 682 24.09 -31.93 -0.87
N ARG A 683 24.77 -31.65 0.23
CA ARG A 683 25.62 -30.47 0.40
C ARG A 683 26.98 -30.94 0.89
N ARG A 684 28.04 -30.64 0.13
CA ARG A 684 29.43 -31.02 0.46
C ARG A 684 29.60 -32.54 0.68
N GLY A 685 28.84 -33.35 -0.08
CA GLY A 685 28.88 -34.82 -0.04
C GLY A 685 28.12 -35.46 1.13
N LEU A 686 27.41 -34.65 1.94
CA LEU A 686 26.58 -35.11 3.04
C LEU A 686 25.10 -34.75 2.77
N PRO A 687 24.13 -35.46 3.38
CA PRO A 687 22.72 -35.08 3.25
C PRO A 687 22.46 -33.65 3.72
N THR A 688 21.61 -32.93 3.00
CA THR A 688 21.18 -31.57 3.37
C THR A 688 20.42 -31.56 4.69
N ALA A 689 20.45 -30.43 5.40
CA ALA A 689 19.87 -30.33 6.74
C ALA A 689 18.37 -30.65 6.76
N HIS A 690 17.61 -30.23 5.73
CA HIS A 690 16.17 -30.50 5.63
C HIS A 690 15.84 -31.99 5.42
N ARG A 691 16.79 -32.79 4.93
CA ARG A 691 16.64 -34.26 4.82
C ARG A 691 16.86 -34.97 6.16
N ILE A 692 17.51 -34.32 7.13
CA ILE A 692 17.80 -34.88 8.46
C ILE A 692 16.81 -34.35 9.51
N PHE A 693 16.64 -33.03 9.56
CA PHE A 693 15.82 -32.34 10.57
C PHE A 693 14.40 -32.01 10.06
N GLY A 694 14.13 -32.23 8.77
CA GLY A 694 12.87 -31.86 8.14
C GLY A 694 12.84 -30.42 7.65
N THR A 695 11.99 -30.18 6.65
CA THR A 695 11.84 -28.88 5.98
C THR A 695 11.43 -27.77 6.93
N ALA A 696 10.41 -28.00 7.77
CA ALA A 696 9.88 -26.97 8.66
C ALA A 696 10.92 -26.51 9.70
N GLN A 697 11.63 -27.44 10.34
CA GLN A 697 12.64 -27.11 11.35
C GLN A 697 13.83 -26.40 10.70
N THR A 698 14.30 -26.88 9.54
CA THR A 698 15.43 -26.29 8.82
C THR A 698 15.11 -24.88 8.33
N PHE A 699 13.91 -24.68 7.77
CA PHE A 699 13.43 -23.36 7.34
C PHE A 699 13.33 -22.39 8.52
N ASN A 700 12.76 -22.83 9.65
CA ASN A 700 12.68 -22.02 10.86
C ASN A 700 14.08 -21.66 11.40
N SER A 701 15.01 -22.62 11.42
CA SER A 701 16.40 -22.41 11.87
C SER A 701 17.13 -21.37 11.01
N GLY A 702 17.01 -21.47 9.67
CA GLY A 702 17.58 -20.47 8.75
C GLY A 702 17.04 -19.06 9.00
N ASN A 703 15.72 -18.91 9.08
CA ASN A 703 15.10 -17.61 9.35
C ASN A 703 15.42 -17.06 10.74
N TYR A 704 15.50 -17.94 11.75
CA TYR A 704 15.89 -17.54 13.10
C TYR A 704 17.30 -16.93 13.13
N VAL A 705 18.24 -17.54 12.40
CA VAL A 705 19.60 -17.03 12.30
C VAL A 705 19.69 -15.69 11.57
N TYR A 706 18.79 -15.38 10.62
CA TYR A 706 18.70 -14.03 10.05
C TYR A 706 18.39 -12.97 11.13
N PHE A 707 17.55 -13.28 12.12
CA PHE A 707 17.30 -12.32 13.21
C PHE A 707 18.45 -12.28 14.22
N LEU A 708 19.11 -13.42 14.47
CA LEU A 708 20.32 -13.43 15.30
C LEU A 708 21.44 -12.59 14.67
N ALA A 709 21.62 -12.68 13.35
CA ALA A 709 22.61 -11.89 12.61
C ALA A 709 22.28 -10.38 12.67
N LEU A 710 21.00 -10.00 12.60
CA LEU A 710 20.57 -8.61 12.81
C LEU A 710 20.92 -8.12 14.23
N ARG A 711 20.68 -8.95 15.26
CA ARG A 711 21.05 -8.62 16.65
C ARG A 711 22.56 -8.43 16.81
N GLU A 712 23.37 -9.20 16.08
CA GLU A 712 24.83 -9.00 16.07
C GLU A 712 25.22 -7.69 15.37
N ILE A 713 24.52 -7.28 14.31
CA ILE A 713 24.77 -6.00 13.62
C ILE A 713 24.54 -4.80 14.54
N GLU A 714 23.54 -4.85 15.44
CA GLU A 714 23.28 -3.79 16.42
C GLU A 714 24.50 -3.52 17.33
N SER A 715 25.39 -4.51 17.52
CA SER A 715 26.60 -4.35 18.32
C SER A 715 27.62 -3.39 17.70
N LEU A 716 27.55 -3.13 16.39
CA LEU A 716 28.37 -2.11 15.71
C LEU A 716 27.99 -0.69 16.15
N ARG A 717 26.78 -0.48 16.71
CA ARG A 717 26.26 0.83 17.13
C ARG A 717 26.27 1.90 16.03
N ASN A 718 26.21 1.46 14.77
CA ASN A 718 26.15 2.30 13.60
C ASN A 718 24.74 2.20 12.98
N PRO A 719 23.93 3.27 12.99
CA PRO A 719 22.58 3.25 12.44
C PRO A 719 22.53 2.88 10.95
N GLN A 720 23.59 3.17 10.19
CA GLN A 720 23.66 2.80 8.77
C GLN A 720 23.80 1.28 8.58
N ALA A 721 24.40 0.57 9.53
CA ALA A 721 24.63 -0.87 9.42
C ALA A 721 23.31 -1.66 9.35
N VAL A 722 22.27 -1.23 10.07
CA VAL A 722 20.93 -1.86 10.00
C VAL A 722 20.28 -1.62 8.64
N SER A 723 20.35 -0.40 8.09
CA SER A 723 19.83 -0.13 6.75
C SER A 723 20.53 -0.98 5.69
N ILE A 724 21.87 -0.99 5.72
CA ILE A 724 22.69 -1.79 4.79
C ILE A 724 22.33 -3.27 4.89
N TYR A 725 22.13 -3.78 6.12
CA TYR A 725 21.70 -5.15 6.37
C TYR A 725 20.33 -5.47 5.75
N VAL A 726 19.33 -4.63 6.03
CA VAL A 726 17.96 -4.81 5.53
C VAL A 726 17.92 -4.72 4.00
N ASP A 727 18.53 -3.68 3.42
CA ASP A 727 18.58 -3.47 1.98
C ASP A 727 19.26 -4.65 1.27
N SER A 728 20.38 -5.14 1.83
CA SER A 728 21.09 -6.29 1.28
C SER A 728 20.27 -7.59 1.33
N LEU A 729 19.54 -7.84 2.42
CA LEU A 729 18.64 -9.00 2.51
C LEU A 729 17.48 -8.88 1.51
N ILE A 730 16.92 -7.68 1.31
CA ILE A 730 15.88 -7.45 0.29
C ILE A 730 16.44 -7.77 -1.11
N HIS A 731 17.64 -7.29 -1.44
CA HIS A 731 18.29 -7.60 -2.72
C HIS A 731 18.55 -9.09 -2.88
N LEU A 732 19.05 -9.77 -1.85
CA LEU A 732 19.28 -11.22 -1.85
C LEU A 732 18.00 -11.99 -2.21
N HIS A 733 16.86 -11.64 -1.59
CA HIS A 733 15.58 -12.30 -1.85
C HIS A 733 14.97 -11.91 -3.20
N ARG A 734 15.18 -10.68 -3.68
CA ARG A 734 14.77 -10.27 -5.05
C ARG A 734 15.50 -11.11 -6.10
N GLY A 735 16.82 -11.25 -5.96
CA GLY A 735 17.63 -12.08 -6.85
C GLY A 735 17.20 -13.55 -6.81
N GLN A 736 17.04 -14.12 -5.61
CA GLN A 736 16.53 -15.48 -5.43
C GLN A 736 15.15 -15.66 -6.08
N GLY A 737 14.23 -14.71 -5.87
CA GLY A 737 12.88 -14.76 -6.43
C GLY A 737 12.85 -14.81 -7.96
N MET A 738 13.74 -14.09 -8.63
CA MET A 738 13.84 -14.13 -10.10
C MET A 738 14.40 -15.47 -10.61
N ASP A 739 15.39 -16.03 -9.93
CA ASP A 739 15.95 -17.37 -10.23
C ASP A 739 14.85 -18.44 -10.13
N LEU A 740 14.07 -18.43 -9.04
CA LEU A 740 12.92 -19.31 -8.84
C LEU A 740 11.83 -19.09 -9.90
N PHE A 741 11.52 -17.82 -10.22
CA PHE A 741 10.52 -17.49 -11.22
C PHE A 741 10.89 -18.07 -12.59
N TRP A 742 12.14 -17.91 -13.06
CA TRP A 742 12.56 -18.47 -14.34
C TRP A 742 12.50 -19.98 -14.34
N ARG A 743 13.04 -20.62 -13.29
CA ARG A 743 13.01 -22.07 -13.09
C ARG A 743 11.59 -22.63 -13.18
N ASP A 744 10.63 -21.99 -12.51
CA ASP A 744 9.27 -22.54 -12.35
C ASP A 744 8.31 -22.09 -13.47
N SER A 745 8.49 -20.90 -14.03
CA SER A 745 7.79 -20.45 -15.25
C SER A 745 8.38 -21.07 -16.53
N GLN A 746 9.58 -21.64 -16.44
CA GLN A 746 10.32 -22.25 -17.54
C GLN A 746 10.62 -21.27 -18.68
N ILE A 747 10.78 -19.99 -18.33
CA ILE A 747 11.15 -18.90 -19.24
C ILE A 747 12.67 -18.71 -19.10
N CYS A 748 13.40 -18.96 -20.19
CA CYS A 748 14.84 -18.73 -20.23
C CYS A 748 15.11 -17.22 -20.24
N PRO A 749 15.85 -16.68 -19.26
CA PRO A 749 16.22 -15.27 -19.27
C PRO A 749 17.22 -14.95 -20.40
N THR A 750 17.43 -13.67 -20.63
CA THR A 750 18.60 -13.13 -21.32
C THR A 750 19.84 -13.19 -20.42
N GLU A 751 21.02 -13.08 -21.02
CA GLU A 751 22.26 -12.99 -20.25
C GLU A 751 22.29 -11.72 -19.38
N GLU A 752 21.74 -10.61 -19.86
CA GLU A 752 21.64 -9.34 -19.11
C GLU A 752 20.75 -9.49 -17.88
N GLU A 753 19.53 -10.05 -18.04
CA GLU A 753 18.64 -10.33 -16.91
C GLU A 753 19.30 -11.27 -15.89
N TYR A 754 20.03 -12.29 -16.36
CA TYR A 754 20.80 -13.17 -15.48
C TYR A 754 21.86 -12.39 -14.68
N LEU A 755 22.64 -11.51 -15.32
CA LEU A 755 23.64 -10.69 -14.64
C LEU A 755 23.03 -9.78 -13.57
N ASP A 756 21.86 -9.18 -13.86
CA ASP A 756 21.10 -8.38 -12.89
C ASP A 756 20.62 -9.21 -11.70
N MET A 757 20.13 -10.43 -11.95
CA MET A 757 19.76 -11.36 -10.88
C MET A 757 20.96 -11.70 -10.01
N VAL A 758 22.12 -12.01 -10.60
CA VAL A 758 23.34 -12.34 -9.85
C VAL A 758 23.83 -11.15 -9.01
N ALA A 759 23.73 -9.93 -9.54
CA ALA A 759 24.07 -8.71 -8.81
C ALA A 759 23.19 -8.54 -7.55
N ASN A 760 21.92 -8.95 -7.61
CA ASN A 760 21.00 -8.92 -6.48
C ASN A 760 21.21 -10.11 -5.51
N LYS A 761 21.41 -11.34 -6.02
CA LYS A 761 21.55 -12.58 -5.21
C LYS A 761 22.95 -12.69 -4.57
N THR A 762 23.93 -13.19 -5.33
CA THR A 762 25.27 -13.49 -4.79
C THR A 762 26.11 -12.23 -4.62
N GLY A 763 25.89 -11.21 -5.46
CA GLY A 763 26.44 -9.87 -5.26
C GLY A 763 25.96 -9.23 -3.96
N GLY A 764 24.69 -9.46 -3.56
CA GLY A 764 24.08 -8.87 -2.37
C GLY A 764 24.81 -9.18 -1.05
N LEU A 765 25.25 -10.43 -0.84
CA LEU A 765 25.96 -10.80 0.40
C LEU A 765 27.41 -10.28 0.44
N PHE A 766 28.09 -10.22 -0.71
CA PHE A 766 29.41 -9.59 -0.78
C PHE A 766 29.32 -8.06 -0.65
N CYS A 767 28.30 -7.45 -1.24
CA CYS A 767 27.99 -6.03 -1.09
C CYS A 767 27.69 -5.70 0.37
N LEU A 768 26.88 -6.50 1.07
CA LEU A 768 26.63 -6.35 2.49
C LEU A 768 27.94 -6.26 3.28
N ALA A 769 28.83 -7.24 3.10
CA ALA A 769 30.10 -7.29 3.81
C ALA A 769 30.91 -6.00 3.60
N VAL A 770 31.07 -5.57 2.35
CA VAL A 770 31.90 -4.41 2.01
C VAL A 770 31.23 -3.09 2.41
N GLN A 771 29.92 -2.97 2.27
CA GLN A 771 29.19 -1.77 2.68
C GLN A 771 29.21 -1.60 4.20
N LEU A 772 29.07 -2.69 4.98
CA LEU A 772 29.26 -2.65 6.43
C LEU A 772 30.69 -2.24 6.79
N MET A 773 31.69 -2.77 6.10
CA MET A 773 33.07 -2.35 6.30
C MET A 773 33.30 -0.88 5.90
N GLN A 774 32.70 -0.39 4.82
CA GLN A 774 32.79 1.01 4.42
C GLN A 774 32.13 1.94 5.46
N ALA A 775 31.00 1.52 6.04
CA ALA A 775 30.32 2.26 7.11
C ALA A 775 31.17 2.36 8.39
N GLU A 776 32.03 1.37 8.64
CA GLU A 776 32.96 1.31 9.78
C GLU A 776 34.36 1.85 9.46
N SER A 777 34.59 2.31 8.23
CA SER A 777 35.88 2.78 7.73
C SER A 777 35.94 4.31 7.65
N SER A 778 37.13 4.87 7.85
CA SER A 778 37.42 6.27 7.49
C SER A 778 37.68 6.47 5.99
N VAL A 779 37.80 5.40 5.22
CA VAL A 779 38.06 5.42 3.78
C VAL A 779 36.75 5.63 3.01
N GLN A 780 36.62 6.78 2.36
CA GLN A 780 35.43 7.19 1.60
C GLN A 780 35.58 6.90 0.10
N VAL A 781 35.87 5.65 -0.24
CA VAL A 781 35.96 5.18 -1.64
C VAL A 781 34.90 4.12 -1.88
N ASP A 782 34.21 4.22 -3.01
CA ASP A 782 33.19 3.25 -3.39
C ASP A 782 33.81 2.00 -4.04
N PHE A 783 33.77 0.89 -3.30
CA PHE A 783 34.23 -0.42 -3.78
C PHE A 783 33.11 -1.28 -4.37
N VAL A 784 31.85 -0.82 -4.33
CA VAL A 784 30.69 -1.59 -4.82
C VAL A 784 30.84 -2.08 -6.26
N PRO A 785 31.38 -1.29 -7.23
CA PRO A 785 31.59 -1.78 -8.59
C PRO A 785 32.48 -3.02 -8.68
N LEU A 786 33.59 -3.02 -7.93
CA LEU A 786 34.52 -4.15 -7.88
C LEU A 786 33.86 -5.36 -7.21
N VAL A 787 33.11 -5.15 -6.12
CA VAL A 787 32.41 -6.21 -5.41
C VAL A 787 31.36 -6.90 -6.28
N ARG A 788 30.56 -6.11 -7.01
CA ARG A 788 29.55 -6.64 -7.94
C ARG A 788 30.20 -7.50 -9.01
N LEU A 789 31.28 -7.01 -9.62
CA LEU A 789 32.00 -7.76 -10.65
C LEU A 789 32.59 -9.07 -10.11
N LEU A 790 33.16 -9.05 -8.91
CA LEU A 790 33.66 -10.26 -8.23
C LEU A 790 32.53 -11.26 -7.92
N GLY A 791 31.36 -10.77 -7.51
CA GLY A 791 30.16 -11.59 -7.28
C GLY A 791 29.68 -12.27 -8.56
N VAL A 792 29.66 -11.54 -9.68
CA VAL A 792 29.31 -12.08 -11.01
C VAL A 792 30.30 -13.17 -11.45
N ILE A 793 31.61 -12.90 -11.37
CA ILE A 793 32.65 -13.88 -11.71
C ILE A 793 32.49 -15.15 -10.87
N PHE A 794 32.26 -14.98 -9.56
CA PHE A 794 32.10 -16.11 -8.65
C PHE A 794 30.90 -16.99 -9.00
N GLN A 795 29.74 -16.39 -9.29
CA GLN A 795 28.54 -17.14 -9.63
C GLN A 795 28.70 -17.89 -10.95
N ILE A 796 29.20 -17.23 -12.01
CA ILE A 796 29.42 -17.88 -13.31
C ILE A 796 30.42 -19.03 -13.20
N CYS A 797 31.44 -18.89 -12.34
CA CYS A 797 32.36 -19.99 -12.06
C CYS A 797 31.66 -21.15 -11.34
N ASP A 798 30.78 -20.89 -10.37
CA ASP A 798 30.03 -21.93 -9.65
C ASP A 798 29.10 -22.70 -10.59
N ASP A 799 28.36 -21.97 -11.43
CA ASP A 799 27.49 -22.51 -12.50
C ASP A 799 28.27 -23.42 -13.47
N TYR A 800 29.44 -22.95 -13.94
CA TYR A 800 30.29 -23.76 -14.81
C TYR A 800 30.77 -25.04 -14.10
N LEU A 801 31.21 -24.93 -12.84
CA LEU A 801 31.71 -26.07 -12.07
C LEU A 801 30.61 -27.08 -11.75
N ASN A 802 29.35 -26.64 -11.59
CA ASN A 802 28.20 -27.55 -11.43
C ASN A 802 28.10 -28.53 -12.60
N LEU A 803 28.39 -28.07 -13.82
CA LEU A 803 28.26 -28.87 -15.04
C LEU A 803 29.52 -29.67 -15.39
N GLN A 804 30.72 -29.16 -15.08
CA GLN A 804 31.99 -29.73 -15.57
C GLN A 804 32.88 -30.37 -14.49
N SER A 805 32.64 -30.12 -13.20
CA SER A 805 33.55 -30.59 -12.14
C SER A 805 33.17 -31.96 -11.57
N THR A 806 34.12 -32.89 -11.60
CA THR A 806 34.02 -34.21 -10.93
C THR A 806 33.90 -34.08 -9.41
N THR A 807 34.55 -33.08 -8.81
CA THR A 807 34.44 -32.78 -7.39
C THR A 807 33.04 -32.26 -7.02
N TYR A 808 32.44 -31.41 -7.86
CA TYR A 808 31.04 -30.97 -7.64
C TYR A 808 30.08 -32.15 -7.79
N THR A 809 30.31 -33.00 -8.78
CA THR A 809 29.52 -34.23 -8.98
C THR A 809 29.47 -35.08 -7.71
N HIS A 810 30.61 -35.26 -7.03
CA HIS A 810 30.65 -35.99 -5.76
C HIS A 810 29.93 -35.25 -4.62
N ASN A 811 29.99 -33.92 -4.60
CA ASN A 811 29.53 -33.12 -3.46
C ASN A 811 28.06 -32.69 -3.52
N LYS A 812 27.49 -32.62 -4.73
CA LYS A 812 26.14 -32.10 -5.04
C LYS A 812 25.32 -33.09 -5.89
N GLY A 813 25.98 -33.94 -6.66
CA GLY A 813 25.36 -34.78 -7.68
C GLY A 813 25.77 -34.34 -9.08
N LEU A 814 25.63 -35.24 -10.07
CA LEU A 814 25.96 -34.92 -11.47
C LEU A 814 25.02 -33.82 -11.97
N CYS A 815 25.58 -32.71 -12.43
CA CYS A 815 24.88 -31.57 -13.03
C CYS A 815 23.59 -31.21 -12.29
N GLU A 816 23.71 -30.90 -11.00
CA GLU A 816 22.58 -30.62 -10.11
C GLU A 816 21.67 -29.52 -10.68
N ASP A 817 22.23 -28.49 -11.33
CA ASP A 817 21.45 -27.40 -11.96
C ASP A 817 20.42 -27.93 -12.98
N LEU A 818 20.74 -29.02 -13.70
CA LEU A 818 19.80 -29.66 -14.63
C LEU A 818 18.65 -30.35 -13.88
N THR A 819 18.93 -30.92 -12.71
CA THR A 819 17.95 -31.57 -11.83
C THR A 819 17.03 -30.53 -11.20
N GLU A 820 17.56 -29.38 -10.83
CA GLU A 820 16.80 -28.27 -10.26
C GLU A 820 15.92 -27.59 -11.32
N GLY A 821 16.29 -27.71 -12.60
CA GLY A 821 15.67 -26.99 -13.72
C GLY A 821 16.17 -25.54 -13.84
N LYS A 822 17.37 -25.28 -13.31
CA LYS A 822 17.94 -23.95 -13.14
C LYS A 822 18.55 -23.41 -14.43
N PHE A 823 18.32 -22.12 -14.69
CA PHE A 823 18.91 -21.43 -15.84
C PHE A 823 20.29 -20.87 -15.46
N SER A 824 21.29 -21.74 -15.30
CA SER A 824 22.67 -21.31 -15.07
C SER A 824 23.30 -20.68 -16.32
N PHE A 825 24.32 -19.85 -16.16
CA PHE A 825 24.89 -19.06 -17.27
C PHE A 825 25.23 -19.91 -18.52
N PRO A 826 25.92 -21.08 -18.42
CA PRO A 826 26.19 -21.92 -19.58
C PRO A 826 24.92 -22.52 -20.21
N ILE A 827 23.87 -22.79 -19.42
CA ILE A 827 22.59 -23.30 -19.91
C ILE A 827 21.86 -22.21 -20.69
N ILE A 828 21.81 -20.99 -20.15
CA ILE A 828 21.21 -19.83 -20.84
C ILE A 828 21.87 -19.61 -22.20
N HIS A 829 23.20 -19.49 -22.23
CA HIS A 829 23.91 -19.29 -23.48
C HIS A 829 23.66 -20.44 -24.46
N SER A 830 23.71 -21.70 -24.03
CA SER A 830 23.46 -22.85 -24.90
C SER A 830 22.04 -22.87 -25.51
N ILE A 831 21.01 -22.52 -24.72
CA ILE A 831 19.62 -22.40 -25.22
C ILE A 831 19.53 -21.26 -26.26
N ARG A 832 20.17 -20.13 -25.99
CA ARG A 832 20.08 -18.93 -26.84
C ARG A 832 20.95 -19.00 -28.09
N ALA A 833 22.05 -19.75 -28.06
CA ALA A 833 22.94 -19.95 -29.21
C ALA A 833 22.27 -20.74 -30.34
N ASN A 834 21.21 -21.51 -30.04
CA ASN A 834 20.43 -22.24 -31.05
C ASN A 834 18.92 -22.21 -30.73
N PRO A 835 18.22 -21.08 -30.92
CA PRO A 835 16.81 -20.92 -30.52
C PRO A 835 15.83 -21.87 -31.21
N GLY A 836 16.20 -22.39 -32.39
CA GLY A 836 15.39 -23.36 -33.13
C GLY A 836 15.43 -24.77 -32.53
N ASN A 837 16.39 -25.08 -31.66
CA ASN A 837 16.51 -26.37 -31.02
C ASN A 837 15.99 -26.32 -29.57
N ARG A 838 14.85 -26.99 -29.34
CA ARG A 838 14.18 -27.01 -28.04
C ARG A 838 14.65 -28.15 -27.11
N GLN A 839 15.66 -28.91 -27.50
CA GLN A 839 16.08 -30.10 -26.78
C GLN A 839 16.54 -29.77 -25.35
N LEU A 840 17.48 -28.83 -25.18
CA LEU A 840 18.02 -28.49 -23.86
C LEU A 840 16.96 -27.88 -22.94
N ILE A 841 16.14 -26.95 -23.44
CA ILE A 841 15.05 -26.37 -22.65
C ILE A 841 14.01 -27.43 -22.27
N ASN A 842 13.69 -28.38 -23.15
CA ASN A 842 12.77 -29.46 -22.81
C ASN A 842 13.36 -30.41 -21.78
N ILE A 843 14.66 -30.74 -21.85
CA ILE A 843 15.35 -31.53 -20.84
C ILE A 843 15.30 -30.81 -19.48
N LEU A 844 15.64 -29.52 -19.45
CA LEU A 844 15.63 -28.71 -18.23
C LEU A 844 14.23 -28.68 -17.57
N LYS A 845 13.17 -28.57 -18.38
CA LYS A 845 11.77 -28.61 -17.92
C LYS A 845 11.38 -29.94 -17.26
N GLN A 846 12.03 -31.04 -17.63
CA GLN A 846 11.75 -32.36 -17.04
C GLN A 846 12.46 -32.58 -15.69
N LYS A 847 13.41 -31.70 -15.31
CA LYS A 847 14.16 -31.81 -14.04
C LYS A 847 14.74 -33.23 -13.84
N PRO A 848 15.53 -33.74 -14.80
CA PRO A 848 15.94 -35.14 -14.83
C PRO A 848 16.81 -35.52 -13.63
N GLU A 849 16.54 -36.69 -13.05
CA GLU A 849 17.42 -37.29 -12.03
C GLU A 849 18.45 -38.22 -12.68
N GLU A 850 18.14 -38.78 -13.85
CA GLU A 850 18.94 -39.80 -14.53
C GLU A 850 20.21 -39.24 -15.19
N ASP A 851 21.35 -39.83 -14.82
CA ASP A 851 22.68 -39.44 -15.33
C ASP A 851 22.80 -39.49 -16.87
N ASP A 852 22.13 -40.42 -17.53
CA ASP A 852 22.18 -40.55 -19.00
C ASP A 852 21.56 -39.34 -19.70
N ILE A 853 20.46 -38.79 -19.16
CA ILE A 853 19.81 -37.59 -19.69
C ILE A 853 20.70 -36.37 -19.47
N LYS A 854 21.33 -36.28 -18.30
CA LYS A 854 22.25 -35.18 -17.97
C LYS A 854 23.51 -35.20 -18.86
N ARG A 855 24.10 -36.38 -19.09
CA ARG A 855 25.22 -36.56 -20.03
C ARG A 855 24.83 -36.19 -21.46
N HIS A 856 23.60 -36.50 -21.87
CA HIS A 856 23.06 -36.11 -23.17
C HIS A 856 22.88 -34.59 -23.29
N ALA A 857 22.41 -33.92 -22.23
CA ALA A 857 22.35 -32.45 -22.19
C ALA A 857 23.73 -31.81 -22.28
N LEU A 858 24.73 -32.32 -21.53
CA LEU A 858 26.12 -31.87 -21.63
C LEU A 858 26.69 -32.03 -23.05
N ALA A 859 26.47 -33.19 -23.67
CA ALA A 859 26.92 -33.44 -25.04
C ALA A 859 26.30 -32.46 -26.04
N TYR A 860 25.02 -32.08 -25.85
CA TYR A 860 24.39 -31.01 -26.63
C TYR A 860 25.03 -29.64 -26.36
N MET A 861 25.27 -29.29 -25.10
CA MET A 861 25.89 -28.01 -24.70
C MET A 861 27.31 -27.84 -25.28
N GLU A 862 28.05 -28.94 -25.48
CA GLU A 862 29.33 -28.92 -26.20
C GLU A 862 29.15 -28.49 -27.67
N THR A 863 28.07 -28.91 -28.35
CA THR A 863 27.81 -28.52 -29.75
C THR A 863 27.52 -27.03 -29.93
N THR A 864 27.08 -26.34 -28.87
CA THR A 864 26.84 -24.89 -28.88
C THR A 864 28.07 -24.09 -28.43
N ASN A 865 29.24 -24.74 -28.25
CA ASN A 865 30.48 -24.14 -27.73
C ASN A 865 30.33 -23.39 -26.40
N THR A 866 29.34 -23.76 -25.58
CA THR A 866 28.97 -22.93 -24.42
C THR A 866 30.05 -22.89 -23.36
N PHE A 867 30.78 -23.99 -23.15
CA PHE A 867 31.84 -24.05 -22.15
C PHE A 867 33.04 -23.20 -22.53
N GLN A 868 33.37 -23.13 -23.83
CA GLN A 868 34.42 -22.23 -24.30
C GLN A 868 33.98 -20.76 -24.16
N TYR A 869 32.74 -20.45 -24.55
CA TYR A 869 32.17 -19.12 -24.37
C TYR A 869 32.19 -18.67 -22.91
N THR A 870 31.77 -19.52 -21.97
CA THR A 870 31.81 -19.20 -20.54
C THR A 870 33.24 -18.96 -20.03
N ARG A 871 34.23 -19.75 -20.47
CA ARG A 871 35.64 -19.51 -20.12
C ARG A 871 36.13 -18.15 -20.60
N ASP A 872 35.82 -17.80 -21.85
CA ASP A 872 36.24 -16.52 -22.44
C ASP A 872 35.55 -15.34 -21.76
N PHE A 873 34.26 -15.45 -21.46
CA PHE A 873 33.52 -14.43 -20.72
C PHE A 873 34.09 -14.21 -19.30
N VAL A 874 34.40 -15.29 -18.57
CA VAL A 874 35.04 -15.18 -17.25
C VAL A 874 36.43 -14.54 -17.34
N ARG A 875 37.23 -14.84 -18.39
CA ARG A 875 38.53 -14.19 -18.61
C ARG A 875 38.37 -12.69 -18.80
N GLU A 876 37.37 -12.26 -19.56
CA GLU A 876 37.07 -10.84 -19.78
C GLU A 876 36.69 -10.14 -18.48
N LEU A 877 35.74 -10.69 -17.72
CA LEU A 877 35.32 -10.12 -16.44
C LEU A 877 36.49 -10.04 -15.43
N LYS A 878 37.37 -11.05 -15.41
CA LYS A 878 38.58 -11.03 -14.57
C LYS A 878 39.56 -9.94 -14.99
N ALA A 879 39.71 -9.68 -16.28
CA ALA A 879 40.54 -8.58 -16.77
C ALA A 879 39.97 -7.23 -16.32
N GLN A 880 38.66 -7.04 -16.43
CA GLN A 880 37.98 -5.84 -15.91
C GLN A 880 38.16 -5.69 -14.38
N ALA A 881 38.05 -6.79 -13.62
CA ALA A 881 38.27 -6.75 -12.17
C ALA A 881 39.71 -6.39 -11.82
N MET A 882 40.69 -6.92 -12.57
CA MET A 882 42.10 -6.58 -12.41
C MET A 882 42.37 -5.10 -12.73
N GLU A 883 41.73 -4.55 -13.76
CA GLU A 883 41.85 -3.14 -14.10
C GLU A 883 41.33 -2.24 -12.97
N LEU A 884 40.15 -2.55 -12.40
CA LEU A 884 39.62 -1.83 -11.24
C LEU A 884 40.56 -1.91 -10.03
N ILE A 885 41.13 -3.09 -9.75
CA ILE A 885 42.11 -3.26 -8.66
C ILE A 885 43.35 -2.38 -8.90
N GLU A 886 43.87 -2.36 -10.12
CA GLU A 886 45.05 -1.56 -10.48
C GLU A 886 44.74 -0.05 -10.43
N GLN A 887 43.53 0.37 -10.80
CA GLN A 887 43.07 1.75 -10.65
C GLN A 887 43.05 2.18 -9.17
N PHE A 888 42.53 1.36 -8.26
CA PHE A 888 42.58 1.66 -6.82
C PHE A 888 44.04 1.72 -6.33
N GLU A 889 44.91 0.80 -6.74
CA GLU A 889 46.32 0.84 -6.36
C GLU A 889 47.05 2.12 -6.86
N GLN A 890 46.70 2.61 -8.04
CA GLN A 890 47.20 3.88 -8.58
C GLN A 890 46.70 5.10 -7.81
N GLN A 891 45.51 5.02 -7.19
CA GLN A 891 44.93 6.06 -6.34
C GLN A 891 45.57 6.14 -4.94
N GLY A 892 46.60 5.31 -4.67
CA GLY A 892 47.35 5.34 -3.42
C GLY A 892 47.01 4.21 -2.44
N PHE A 893 46.14 3.27 -2.82
CA PHE A 893 45.89 2.06 -2.05
C PHE A 893 47.07 1.08 -2.16
N GLN A 894 47.38 0.36 -1.08
CA GLN A 894 48.46 -0.62 -1.10
C GLN A 894 48.17 -1.78 -2.05
N LYS A 895 49.22 -2.35 -2.63
CA LYS A 895 49.10 -3.52 -3.53
C LYS A 895 48.40 -4.68 -2.82
N ASN A 896 47.28 -5.12 -3.38
CA ASN A 896 46.46 -6.15 -2.76
C ASN A 896 46.73 -7.51 -3.41
N HIS A 897 47.62 -8.28 -2.79
CA HIS A 897 47.98 -9.61 -3.27
C HIS A 897 46.86 -10.64 -3.04
N GLU A 898 45.95 -10.40 -2.09
CA GLU A 898 44.85 -11.32 -1.81
C GLU A 898 43.80 -11.29 -2.92
N PHE A 899 43.42 -10.12 -3.46
CA PHE A 899 42.52 -10.07 -4.61
C PHE A 899 43.07 -10.85 -5.82
N ARG A 900 44.38 -10.74 -6.07
CA ARG A 900 45.03 -11.49 -7.17
C ARG A 900 44.98 -13.00 -6.94
N ARG A 901 45.14 -13.47 -5.70
CA ARG A 901 44.99 -14.89 -5.35
C ARG A 901 43.55 -15.36 -5.50
N ILE A 902 42.58 -14.55 -5.10
CA ILE A 902 41.16 -14.85 -5.22
C ILE A 902 40.77 -14.99 -6.69
N LEU A 903 41.16 -14.02 -7.54
CA LEU A 903 40.91 -14.07 -8.99
C LEU A 903 41.63 -15.24 -9.66
N ALA A 904 42.84 -15.60 -9.21
CA ALA A 904 43.54 -16.79 -9.71
C ALA A 904 42.79 -18.10 -9.38
N ARG A 905 42.14 -18.17 -8.20
CA ARG A 905 41.30 -19.32 -7.81
C ARG A 905 39.97 -19.38 -8.56
N MET A 906 39.45 -18.25 -9.03
CA MET A 906 38.28 -18.16 -9.91
C MET A 906 38.70 -18.31 -11.37
N SER A 907 39.50 -19.34 -11.68
CA SER A 907 39.89 -19.66 -13.06
C SER A 907 39.17 -20.92 -13.51
N LEU A 908 38.71 -20.91 -14.77
CA LEU A 908 38.09 -22.05 -15.42
C LEU A 908 39.04 -22.75 -16.41
N ASP A 909 40.31 -22.36 -16.37
CA ASP A 909 41.42 -22.84 -17.22
C ASP A 909 42.24 -23.94 -16.56
#